data_AF-A0A8D2JX65-F1
#
_entry.id   AF-A0A8D2JX65-F1
#
_cell.length_a   1.000
_cell.length_b   1.000
_cell.length_c   1.000
_cell.angle_alpha   90.00
_cell.angle_beta   90.00
_cell.angle_gamma   90.00
#
_symmetry.space_group_name_H-M   'P 1'
#
loop_
_entity.id
_entity.type
_entity.pdbx_description
1 polymer ?
#
loop_
_entity_poly.entity_id
_entity_poly.type
_entity_poly.pdbx_seq_one_letter_code
_entity_poly.pdbx_strand_id
1 'polypeptide(L)'
;MGPLSARLLMQRGRPKSDRLGKIRSLDLSGLELLSEHLDPKLLCRLTQLQELDLSNNQLETLPDNLGLSHLRVLRCANNQLGDVTALCQFPKLEELSLEGNPFLTVNDNLKVSFLLPTLRKVNGKDASSTYSQVENLNRELTSRVTAHWEKFMATLGPEEEAEKAQADFVKSAVRDVRYGPESLSEFTQWRVRMISEELVASSRTQVHEADSPEKPPEAGAAHKPRARLAALKRPDDVPLNLSPSKRACASPSAQVEGGPVAGSDGSQPALKLEPLHFLQCHSKNNSPQDLETQLWACAFEPAWEEGATSQTVATCGGEAVCVIDCQTGIVLHKYKAPGEEFFSVAWTTLMVVTQAGHKKRWSVLAAAGLRGLVRLLHVRAGFCCGVIRAHKKAIATLCFSPAHETHLFTASYDKRIILWDIGMPNQDYEFQASQLLTLDTTSIPLRLCPVASCPDARLLAGCEGGCCCWDVRLDQPQKRRVCEVEFVFSEGSEASGRRVDGLAFVNEDVVASKGSGLGTICLWSWRQTWGGRGSQSTVAVVVLARLQWSPTELAYFSLSACPDKGIVLCGDEEGNVWLYDVSNILKQPPPLPAAPQAPTQILKWPQPWALGQAVTKTMVNTVVANASFTYLTALTDSNIVAIWGRL
;
A
#
# COMPACT_ATOMS: atom_id res chain seq x y z
N MET A 1 15.93 -40.14 -9.02
CA MET A 1 16.96 -40.77 -8.16
C MET A 1 16.35 -41.94 -7.38
N GLY A 2 17.14 -42.82 -6.77
CA GLY A 2 16.61 -43.83 -5.82
C GLY A 2 16.51 -43.27 -4.39
N PRO A 3 15.85 -43.97 -3.44
CA PRO A 3 15.76 -43.53 -2.06
C PRO A 3 17.15 -43.39 -1.42
N LEU A 4 17.30 -42.45 -0.47
CA LEU A 4 18.55 -42.24 0.24
C LEU A 4 19.04 -43.53 0.90
N SER A 5 20.35 -43.80 0.80
CA SER A 5 20.96 -44.99 1.40
C SER A 5 21.96 -44.61 2.49
N ALA A 6 22.07 -45.46 3.52
CA ALA A 6 23.05 -45.27 4.60
C ALA A 6 24.49 -45.09 4.07
N ARG A 7 24.84 -45.76 2.96
CA ARG A 7 26.15 -45.64 2.30
C ARG A 7 26.38 -44.23 1.75
N LEU A 8 25.38 -43.65 1.09
CA LEU A 8 25.45 -42.27 0.58
C LEU A 8 25.57 -41.26 1.73
N LEU A 9 24.82 -41.45 2.81
CA LEU A 9 24.91 -40.59 4.00
C LEU A 9 26.31 -40.63 4.63
N MET A 10 26.95 -41.80 4.75
CA MET A 10 28.36 -41.90 5.21
C MET A 10 29.35 -41.30 4.21
N GLN A 11 29.09 -41.41 2.90
CA GLN A 11 29.93 -40.82 1.85
C GLN A 11 29.86 -39.28 1.86
N ARG A 12 28.68 -38.69 2.06
CA ARG A 12 28.49 -37.22 2.11
C ARG A 12 28.76 -36.62 3.49
N GLY A 13 28.56 -37.38 4.56
CA GLY A 13 28.73 -36.93 5.95
C GLY A 13 30.17 -36.62 6.37
N ARG A 14 30.30 -35.79 7.40
CA ARG A 14 31.55 -35.43 8.11
C ARG A 14 31.31 -35.47 9.63
N PRO A 15 32.26 -35.94 10.46
CA PRO A 15 33.50 -36.62 10.09
C PRO A 15 33.24 -37.98 9.42
N LYS A 16 34.22 -38.53 8.70
CA LYS A 16 34.11 -39.86 8.10
C LYS A 16 34.03 -40.93 9.20
N SER A 17 33.07 -41.83 9.08
CA SER A 17 32.68 -42.79 10.11
C SER A 17 31.81 -43.89 9.51
N ASP A 18 32.02 -45.13 9.93
CA ASP A 18 31.19 -46.29 9.56
C ASP A 18 29.87 -46.36 10.36
N ARG A 19 29.61 -45.36 11.22
CA ARG A 19 28.39 -45.21 12.02
C ARG A 19 27.74 -43.85 11.74
N LEU A 20 26.49 -43.88 11.27
CA LEU A 20 25.66 -42.69 10.98
C LEU A 20 25.57 -41.73 12.18
N GLY A 21 25.33 -42.25 13.39
CA GLY A 21 25.20 -41.42 14.61
C GLY A 21 26.46 -40.67 15.07
N LYS A 22 27.57 -40.73 14.32
CA LYS A 22 28.76 -39.88 14.54
C LYS A 22 28.87 -38.72 13.54
N ILE A 23 28.03 -38.67 12.51
CA ILE A 23 28.02 -37.59 11.51
C ILE A 23 27.48 -36.32 12.17
N ARG A 24 28.17 -35.20 11.97
CA ARG A 24 27.83 -33.86 12.49
C ARG A 24 27.43 -32.89 11.38
N SER A 25 27.99 -33.03 10.19
CA SER A 25 27.68 -32.20 9.03
C SER A 25 27.41 -33.10 7.82
N LEU A 26 26.32 -32.85 7.10
CA LEU A 26 25.84 -33.69 6.01
C LEU A 26 25.38 -32.86 4.82
N ASP A 27 26.00 -33.09 3.66
CA ASP A 27 25.73 -32.39 2.41
C ASP A 27 24.99 -33.29 1.40
N LEU A 28 23.69 -33.06 1.30
CA LEU A 28 22.78 -33.67 0.34
C LEU A 28 22.37 -32.68 -0.76
N SER A 29 23.14 -31.61 -0.98
CA SER A 29 22.85 -30.63 -2.00
C SER A 29 23.03 -31.20 -3.42
N GLY A 30 22.25 -30.69 -4.37
CA GLY A 30 22.37 -31.03 -5.80
C GLY A 30 22.11 -32.51 -6.13
N LEU A 31 21.13 -33.14 -5.48
CA LEU A 31 20.84 -34.57 -5.57
C LEU A 31 19.48 -34.91 -6.20
N GLU A 32 18.73 -33.90 -6.68
CA GLU A 32 17.37 -34.06 -7.23
C GLU A 32 16.43 -34.80 -6.26
N LEU A 33 16.53 -34.47 -4.96
CA LEU A 33 15.71 -35.10 -3.93
C LEU A 33 14.28 -34.52 -3.90
N LEU A 34 13.29 -35.42 -3.86
CA LEU A 34 11.90 -35.16 -3.51
C LEU A 34 11.69 -35.39 -2.02
N SER A 35 10.61 -34.85 -1.44
CA SER A 35 10.29 -34.99 -0.01
C SER A 35 10.27 -36.46 0.45
N GLU A 36 9.75 -37.37 -0.39
CA GLU A 36 9.67 -38.81 -0.12
C GLU A 36 11.03 -39.52 -0.04
N HIS A 37 12.11 -38.95 -0.59
CA HIS A 37 13.44 -39.53 -0.49
C HIS A 37 14.08 -39.33 0.89
N LEU A 38 13.55 -38.40 1.71
CA LEU A 38 14.01 -38.07 3.06
C LEU A 38 13.39 -39.02 4.11
N ASP A 39 13.67 -40.33 4.02
CA ASP A 39 13.12 -41.34 4.96
C ASP A 39 13.41 -41.00 6.44
N PRO A 40 12.39 -40.71 7.27
CA PRO A 40 12.57 -40.42 8.69
C PRO A 40 13.23 -41.57 9.46
N LYS A 41 13.00 -42.83 9.08
CA LYS A 41 13.60 -44.01 9.74
C LYS A 41 15.10 -44.12 9.48
N LEU A 42 15.57 -43.57 8.37
CA LEU A 42 16.99 -43.49 8.05
C LEU A 42 17.64 -42.27 8.70
N LEU A 43 17.00 -41.10 8.59
CA LEU A 43 17.55 -39.82 9.05
C LEU A 43 17.59 -39.70 10.58
N CYS A 44 16.65 -40.30 11.33
CA CYS A 44 16.67 -40.30 12.80
C CYS A 44 17.90 -40.99 13.41
N ARG A 45 18.64 -41.78 12.62
CA ARG A 45 19.91 -42.42 13.01
C ARG A 45 21.08 -41.44 13.06
N LEU A 46 20.93 -40.22 12.56
CA LEU A 46 21.92 -39.13 12.56
C LEU A 46 21.87 -38.34 13.88
N THR A 47 21.90 -39.04 15.01
CA THR A 47 21.65 -38.53 16.38
C THR A 47 22.59 -37.43 16.88
N GLN A 48 23.59 -37.03 16.09
CA GLN A 48 24.58 -36.00 16.42
C GLN A 48 24.73 -34.95 15.30
N LEU A 49 23.79 -34.92 14.33
CA LEU A 49 23.81 -33.97 13.23
C LEU A 49 23.57 -32.54 13.74
N GLN A 50 24.40 -31.62 13.29
CA GLN A 50 24.40 -30.19 13.63
C GLN A 50 24.22 -29.34 12.37
N GLU A 51 24.69 -29.80 11.21
CA GLU A 51 24.57 -29.11 9.92
C GLU A 51 23.96 -30.06 8.89
N LEU A 52 22.94 -29.59 8.16
CA LEU A 52 22.32 -30.30 7.06
C LEU A 52 22.15 -29.34 5.87
N ASP A 53 22.72 -29.71 4.73
CA ASP A 53 22.49 -29.03 3.46
C ASP A 53 21.62 -29.90 2.54
N LEU A 54 20.47 -29.36 2.17
CA LEU A 54 19.47 -29.89 1.25
C LEU A 54 19.29 -28.96 0.04
N SER A 55 20.19 -28.00 -0.17
CA SER A 55 20.00 -26.97 -1.19
C SER A 55 20.10 -27.51 -2.62
N ASN A 56 19.43 -26.86 -3.58
CA ASN A 56 19.39 -27.29 -4.99
C ASN A 56 18.79 -28.70 -5.14
N ASN A 57 17.59 -28.90 -4.59
CA ASN A 57 16.80 -30.13 -4.70
C ASN A 57 15.36 -29.77 -5.13
N GLN A 58 14.44 -30.73 -5.03
CA GLN A 58 13.04 -30.60 -5.46
C GLN A 58 12.09 -30.89 -4.28
N LEU A 59 12.45 -30.43 -3.07
CA LEU A 59 11.66 -30.66 -1.86
C LEU A 59 10.46 -29.72 -1.82
N GLU A 60 9.25 -30.26 -1.89
CA GLU A 60 7.99 -29.52 -1.68
C GLU A 60 7.69 -29.28 -0.19
N THR A 61 8.18 -30.19 0.66
CA THR A 61 7.99 -30.20 2.11
C THR A 61 9.20 -30.87 2.77
N LEU A 62 9.37 -30.67 4.08
CA LEU A 62 10.22 -31.53 4.91
C LEU A 62 9.32 -32.55 5.61
N PRO A 63 9.64 -33.87 5.58
CA PRO A 63 8.86 -34.85 6.32
C PRO A 63 8.90 -34.61 7.83
N ASP A 64 7.83 -35.00 8.52
CA ASP A 64 7.79 -34.96 9.97
C ASP A 64 8.69 -36.04 10.59
N ASN A 65 9.12 -35.79 11.83
CA ASN A 65 9.84 -36.75 12.68
C ASN A 65 11.21 -37.23 12.16
N LEU A 66 11.98 -36.37 11.48
CA LEU A 66 13.36 -36.68 11.05
C LEU A 66 14.33 -36.94 12.23
N GLY A 67 13.95 -36.60 13.47
CA GLY A 67 14.70 -36.93 14.68
C GLY A 67 15.98 -36.11 14.91
N LEU A 68 16.21 -35.06 14.12
CA LEU A 68 17.44 -34.25 14.11
C LEU A 68 17.47 -33.20 15.24
N SER A 69 17.25 -33.62 16.49
CA SER A 69 17.11 -32.76 17.69
C SER A 69 18.36 -31.96 18.11
N HIS A 70 19.47 -32.13 17.40
CA HIS A 70 20.74 -31.43 17.60
C HIS A 70 21.10 -30.48 16.44
N LEU A 71 20.24 -30.37 15.42
CA LEU A 71 20.46 -29.56 14.24
C LEU A 71 20.51 -28.07 14.60
N ARG A 72 21.55 -27.38 14.10
CA ARG A 72 21.81 -25.94 14.28
C ARG A 72 21.78 -25.17 12.98
N VAL A 73 22.23 -25.77 11.88
CA VAL A 73 22.28 -25.16 10.55
C VAL A 73 21.48 -26.01 9.58
N LEU A 74 20.48 -25.41 8.95
CA LEU A 74 19.68 -26.04 7.90
C LEU A 74 19.70 -25.16 6.65
N ARG A 75 20.18 -25.70 5.53
CA ARG A 75 20.16 -25.03 4.23
C ARG A 75 19.21 -25.78 3.32
N CYS A 76 18.13 -25.13 2.91
CA CYS A 76 17.13 -25.63 1.97
C CYS A 76 16.95 -24.67 0.79
N ALA A 77 18.01 -23.92 0.42
CA ALA A 77 17.92 -22.95 -0.67
C ALA A 77 17.65 -23.66 -2.01
N ASN A 78 17.00 -23.00 -2.97
CA ASN A 78 16.68 -23.56 -4.29
C ASN A 78 15.96 -24.92 -4.17
N ASN A 79 14.74 -24.89 -3.65
CA ASN A 79 13.83 -26.02 -3.47
C ASN A 79 12.40 -25.58 -3.82
N GLN A 80 11.38 -26.38 -3.50
CA GLN A 80 9.97 -26.12 -3.81
C GLN A 80 9.12 -25.99 -2.53
N LEU A 81 9.71 -25.60 -1.40
CA LEU A 81 9.00 -25.57 -0.12
C LEU A 81 7.80 -24.60 -0.18
N GLY A 82 6.61 -25.13 0.12
CA GLY A 82 5.35 -24.36 0.20
C GLY A 82 4.81 -24.19 1.63
N ASP A 83 5.36 -24.92 2.60
CA ASP A 83 5.05 -24.71 4.02
C ASP A 83 6.30 -24.89 4.88
N VAL A 84 6.35 -24.12 5.97
CA VAL A 84 7.45 -24.07 6.93
C VAL A 84 7.07 -24.67 8.29
N THR A 85 5.81 -25.08 8.50
CA THR A 85 5.34 -25.66 9.78
C THR A 85 6.23 -26.81 10.26
N ALA A 86 6.64 -27.70 9.35
CA ALA A 86 7.53 -28.84 9.61
C ALA A 86 8.91 -28.45 10.21
N LEU A 87 9.32 -27.17 10.18
CA LEU A 87 10.54 -26.70 10.84
C LEU A 87 10.47 -26.75 12.38
N CYS A 88 9.28 -26.83 12.97
CA CYS A 88 9.11 -26.92 14.44
C CYS A 88 9.85 -28.12 15.06
N GLN A 89 10.14 -29.16 14.28
CA GLN A 89 10.89 -30.34 14.72
C GLN A 89 12.39 -30.08 15.01
N PHE A 90 12.90 -28.87 14.73
CA PHE A 90 14.31 -28.48 14.95
C PHE A 90 14.47 -27.42 16.05
N PRO A 91 14.19 -27.72 17.34
CA PRO A 91 14.11 -26.73 18.43
C PRO A 91 15.45 -26.09 18.86
N LYS A 92 16.55 -26.38 18.14
CA LYS A 92 17.90 -25.84 18.40
C LYS A 92 18.51 -25.16 17.17
N LEU A 93 17.69 -24.86 16.16
CA LEU A 93 18.16 -24.24 14.94
C LEU A 93 18.63 -22.79 15.21
N GLU A 94 19.83 -22.47 14.73
CA GLU A 94 20.51 -21.19 14.86
C GLU A 94 20.67 -20.47 13.51
N GLU A 95 20.90 -21.20 12.42
CA GLU A 95 20.95 -20.67 11.05
C GLU A 95 20.00 -21.43 10.11
N LEU A 96 19.23 -20.69 9.31
CA LEU A 96 18.31 -21.22 8.30
C LEU A 96 18.50 -20.52 6.94
N SER A 97 18.41 -21.28 5.85
CA SER A 97 18.35 -20.73 4.50
C SER A 97 17.19 -21.36 3.72
N LEU A 98 16.30 -20.50 3.22
CA LEU A 98 15.08 -20.79 2.45
C LEU A 98 15.01 -20.00 1.13
N GLU A 99 16.07 -19.28 0.77
CA GLU A 99 16.19 -18.53 -0.48
C GLU A 99 15.89 -19.41 -1.70
N GLY A 100 15.23 -18.88 -2.73
CA GLY A 100 14.88 -19.68 -3.92
C GLY A 100 13.84 -20.79 -3.69
N ASN A 101 12.93 -20.65 -2.72
CA ASN A 101 11.73 -21.48 -2.61
C ASN A 101 10.50 -20.69 -3.09
N PRO A 102 9.99 -20.94 -4.32
CA PRO A 102 9.04 -20.04 -4.98
C PRO A 102 7.60 -20.12 -4.45
N PHE A 103 7.29 -21.12 -3.62
CA PHE A 103 5.98 -21.30 -3.00
C PHE A 103 5.88 -20.68 -1.59
N LEU A 104 7.00 -20.27 -0.99
CA LEU A 104 6.97 -19.57 0.30
C LEU A 104 6.44 -18.15 0.16
N THR A 105 5.58 -17.76 1.10
CA THR A 105 4.94 -16.44 1.14
C THR A 105 5.46 -15.61 2.32
N VAL A 106 4.99 -14.36 2.42
CA VAL A 106 5.23 -13.51 3.60
C VAL A 106 4.64 -14.14 4.87
N ASN A 107 3.54 -14.89 4.77
CA ASN A 107 2.97 -15.63 5.91
C ASN A 107 3.97 -16.64 6.49
N ASP A 108 4.72 -17.31 5.62
CA ASP A 108 5.69 -18.34 6.01
C ASP A 108 6.95 -17.74 6.64
N ASN A 109 7.44 -16.63 6.12
CA ASN A 109 8.52 -15.87 6.76
C ASN A 109 8.14 -15.39 8.18
N LEU A 110 6.86 -15.05 8.42
CA LEU A 110 6.36 -14.78 9.76
C LEU A 110 6.29 -16.05 10.60
N LYS A 111 5.70 -17.15 10.10
CA LYS A 111 5.65 -18.46 10.80
C LYS A 111 7.03 -18.90 11.28
N VAL A 112 8.09 -18.79 10.46
CA VAL A 112 9.49 -19.13 10.83
C VAL A 112 9.90 -18.46 12.15
N SER A 113 9.55 -17.18 12.33
CA SER A 113 9.90 -16.41 13.54
C SER A 113 9.20 -16.93 14.80
N PHE A 114 8.04 -17.60 14.67
CA PHE A 114 7.34 -18.25 15.79
C PHE A 114 7.81 -19.68 16.04
N LEU A 115 7.99 -20.45 14.97
CA LEU A 115 8.35 -21.88 15.05
C LEU A 115 9.79 -22.07 15.57
N LEU A 116 10.66 -21.09 15.36
CA LEU A 116 12.08 -21.15 15.67
C LEU A 116 12.52 -19.91 16.47
N PRO A 117 12.21 -19.80 17.78
CA PRO A 117 12.61 -18.65 18.60
C PRO A 117 14.12 -18.58 18.90
N THR A 118 14.89 -19.62 18.61
CA THR A 118 16.35 -19.69 18.81
C THR A 118 17.17 -19.21 17.61
N LEU A 119 16.51 -18.84 16.51
CA LEU A 119 17.14 -18.58 15.22
C LEU A 119 17.89 -17.25 15.28
N ARG A 120 19.16 -17.27 14.88
CA ARG A 120 20.04 -16.09 14.88
C ARG A 120 20.14 -15.48 13.48
N LYS A 121 19.97 -16.31 12.45
CA LYS A 121 20.26 -15.93 11.07
C LYS A 121 19.32 -16.62 10.08
N VAL A 122 18.75 -15.84 9.17
CA VAL A 122 17.88 -16.30 8.09
C VAL A 122 18.38 -15.72 6.77
N ASN A 123 18.61 -16.56 5.76
CA ASN A 123 19.09 -16.15 4.43
C ASN A 123 20.32 -15.21 4.52
N GLY A 124 21.28 -15.53 5.40
CA GLY A 124 22.48 -14.73 5.63
C GLY A 124 22.30 -13.48 6.52
N LYS A 125 21.07 -13.03 6.77
CA LYS A 125 20.72 -11.80 7.51
C LYS A 125 20.42 -12.10 8.99
N ASP A 126 20.67 -11.12 9.86
CA ASP A 126 20.43 -11.21 11.31
C ASP A 126 18.92 -11.18 11.63
N ALA A 127 18.43 -12.20 12.33
CA ALA A 127 17.02 -12.39 12.63
C ALA A 127 16.47 -11.43 13.72
N SER A 128 17.34 -10.82 14.53
CA SER A 128 16.96 -9.94 15.66
C SER A 128 16.04 -8.78 15.27
N SER A 129 16.24 -8.23 14.08
CA SER A 129 15.41 -7.14 13.53
C SER A 129 13.95 -7.57 13.33
N THR A 130 13.72 -8.78 12.82
CA THR A 130 12.39 -9.34 12.53
C THR A 130 11.63 -9.70 13.80
N TYR A 131 12.28 -10.28 14.81
CA TYR A 131 11.63 -10.65 16.08
C TYR A 131 10.92 -9.47 16.75
N SER A 132 11.54 -8.28 16.77
CA SER A 132 10.95 -7.10 17.44
C SER A 132 9.60 -6.66 16.84
N GLN A 133 9.40 -6.85 15.54
CA GLN A 133 8.14 -6.53 14.85
C GLN A 133 7.10 -7.63 15.08
N VAL A 134 7.56 -8.89 15.05
CA VAL A 134 6.74 -10.08 15.27
C VAL A 134 6.25 -10.21 16.71
N GLU A 135 7.03 -9.80 17.70
CA GLU A 135 6.65 -9.83 19.12
C GLU A 135 5.50 -8.86 19.42
N ASN A 136 5.51 -7.67 18.81
CA ASN A 136 4.41 -6.71 18.91
C ASN A 136 3.11 -7.26 18.28
N LEU A 137 3.21 -7.91 17.11
CA LEU A 137 2.11 -8.61 16.45
C LEU A 137 1.57 -9.76 17.33
N ASN A 138 2.44 -10.57 17.93
CA ASN A 138 2.06 -11.65 18.84
C ASN A 138 1.32 -11.12 20.08
N ARG A 139 1.84 -10.05 20.71
CA ARG A 139 1.23 -9.45 21.90
C ARG A 139 -0.16 -8.91 21.62
N GLU A 140 -0.35 -8.26 20.47
CA GLU A 140 -1.65 -7.73 20.05
C GLU A 140 -2.65 -8.84 19.69
N LEU A 141 -2.22 -9.89 18.97
CA LEU A 141 -3.05 -11.07 18.73
C LEU A 141 -3.44 -11.76 20.03
N THR A 142 -2.50 -11.95 20.95
CA THR A 142 -2.74 -12.57 22.26
C THR A 142 -3.77 -11.76 23.05
N SER A 143 -3.59 -10.44 23.14
CA SER A 143 -4.54 -9.52 23.78
C SER A 143 -5.96 -9.66 23.22
N ARG A 144 -6.11 -9.70 21.89
CA ARG A 144 -7.41 -9.84 21.23
C ARG A 144 -8.06 -11.20 21.47
N VAL A 145 -7.30 -12.29 21.41
CA VAL A 145 -7.84 -13.64 21.66
C VAL A 145 -8.24 -13.80 23.13
N THR A 146 -7.47 -13.25 24.08
CA THR A 146 -7.86 -13.23 25.51
C THR A 146 -9.12 -12.41 25.75
N ALA A 147 -9.24 -11.21 25.16
CA ALA A 147 -10.48 -10.42 25.27
C ALA A 147 -11.69 -11.11 24.63
N HIS A 148 -11.47 -11.88 23.55
CA HIS A 148 -12.51 -12.70 22.93
C HIS A 148 -12.89 -13.90 23.82
N TRP A 149 -11.92 -14.53 24.49
CA TRP A 149 -12.14 -15.60 25.47
C TRP A 149 -12.97 -15.12 26.67
N GLU A 150 -12.60 -14.00 27.29
CA GLU A 150 -13.36 -13.41 28.39
C GLU A 150 -14.82 -13.14 28.01
N LYS A 151 -15.04 -12.54 26.82
CA LYS A 151 -16.38 -12.28 26.30
C LYS A 151 -17.16 -13.56 25.99
N PHE A 152 -16.49 -14.58 25.44
CA PHE A 152 -17.11 -15.88 25.13
C PHE A 152 -17.52 -16.62 26.40
N MET A 153 -16.62 -16.72 27.38
CA MET A 153 -16.89 -17.34 28.69
C MET A 153 -18.02 -16.64 29.46
N ALA A 154 -18.14 -15.31 29.32
CA ALA A 154 -19.27 -14.55 29.90
C ALA A 154 -20.64 -14.82 29.25
N THR A 155 -20.68 -15.52 28.10
CA THR A 155 -21.93 -15.88 27.39
C THR A 155 -22.35 -17.34 27.52
N LEU A 156 -21.49 -18.21 28.08
CA LEU A 156 -21.81 -19.63 28.28
C LEU A 156 -22.73 -19.83 29.49
N GLY A 157 -23.67 -20.78 29.37
CA GLY A 157 -24.51 -21.21 30.48
C GLY A 157 -23.81 -22.23 31.39
N PRO A 158 -24.27 -22.44 32.64
CA PRO A 158 -23.63 -23.35 33.60
C PRO A 158 -23.73 -24.86 33.26
N GLU A 159 -24.38 -25.23 32.15
CA GLU A 159 -24.63 -26.63 31.74
C GLU A 159 -24.05 -27.01 30.36
N GLU A 160 -23.26 -26.15 29.71
CA GLU A 160 -22.64 -26.51 28.41
C GLU A 160 -21.43 -27.43 28.57
N GLU A 161 -21.42 -28.53 27.80
CA GLU A 161 -20.32 -29.50 27.76
C GLU A 161 -18.98 -28.81 27.44
N ALA A 162 -18.06 -28.84 28.41
CA ALA A 162 -16.84 -28.03 28.37
C ALA A 162 -15.99 -28.23 27.10
N GLU A 163 -15.90 -29.46 26.56
CA GLU A 163 -15.15 -29.71 25.33
C GLU A 163 -15.82 -29.12 24.08
N LYS A 164 -17.15 -29.10 24.03
CA LYS A 164 -17.91 -28.52 22.92
C LYS A 164 -17.79 -27.00 22.92
N ALA A 165 -17.97 -26.38 24.09
CA ALA A 165 -17.75 -24.94 24.27
C ALA A 165 -16.32 -24.52 23.90
N GLN A 166 -15.31 -25.33 24.25
CA GLN A 166 -13.91 -25.08 23.87
C GLN A 166 -13.67 -25.18 22.35
N ALA A 167 -14.24 -26.19 21.68
CA ALA A 167 -14.13 -26.33 20.22
C ALA A 167 -14.85 -25.19 19.47
N ASP A 168 -15.97 -24.71 19.99
CA ASP A 168 -16.72 -23.60 19.41
C ASP A 168 -16.08 -22.23 19.70
N PHE A 169 -15.37 -22.09 20.83
CA PHE A 169 -14.48 -20.94 21.07
C PHE A 169 -13.39 -20.83 19.99
N VAL A 170 -12.62 -21.89 19.74
CA VAL A 170 -11.50 -21.84 18.76
C VAL A 170 -12.03 -21.46 17.37
N LYS A 171 -13.18 -22.01 16.96
CA LYS A 171 -13.84 -21.63 15.69
C LYS A 171 -14.28 -20.15 15.68
N SER A 172 -14.88 -19.66 16.76
CA SER A 172 -15.30 -18.26 16.88
C SER A 172 -14.10 -17.32 16.87
N ALA A 173 -13.05 -17.59 17.64
CA ALA A 173 -11.84 -16.78 17.69
C ALA A 173 -11.19 -16.66 16.30
N VAL A 174 -11.00 -17.77 15.57
CA VAL A 174 -10.42 -17.78 14.22
C VAL A 174 -11.28 -17.00 13.19
N ARG A 175 -12.61 -16.98 13.37
CA ARG A 175 -13.54 -16.23 12.49
C ARG A 175 -13.59 -14.74 12.80
N ASP A 176 -13.60 -14.39 14.09
CA ASP A 176 -14.00 -13.09 14.60
C ASP A 176 -12.78 -12.20 14.97
N VAL A 177 -11.65 -12.79 15.38
CA VAL A 177 -10.41 -12.05 15.71
C VAL A 177 -9.63 -11.74 14.44
N ARG A 178 -9.85 -10.54 13.90
CA ARG A 178 -9.11 -10.01 12.75
C ARG A 178 -8.06 -8.98 13.17
N TYR A 179 -6.89 -9.05 12.55
CA TYR A 179 -5.79 -8.10 12.71
C TYR A 179 -4.83 -8.16 11.51
N GLY A 180 -4.27 -7.01 11.14
CA GLY A 180 -3.38 -6.86 9.98
C GLY A 180 -4.11 -6.77 8.63
N PRO A 181 -3.35 -6.60 7.53
CA PRO A 181 -3.89 -6.60 6.15
C PRO A 181 -4.32 -8.01 5.72
N GLU A 182 -5.20 -8.09 4.73
CA GLU A 182 -5.77 -9.36 4.25
C GLU A 182 -4.73 -10.33 3.66
N SER A 183 -3.60 -9.82 3.15
CA SER A 183 -2.45 -10.64 2.74
C SER A 183 -1.80 -11.42 3.88
N LEU A 184 -2.06 -11.05 5.14
CA LEU A 184 -1.63 -11.76 6.35
C LEU A 184 -2.78 -12.55 7.03
N SER A 185 -3.94 -12.67 6.38
CA SER A 185 -5.12 -13.34 6.97
C SER A 185 -4.85 -14.80 7.33
N GLU A 186 -4.12 -15.54 6.50
CA GLU A 186 -3.70 -16.93 6.77
C GLU A 186 -2.80 -17.02 8.00
N PHE A 187 -1.76 -16.18 8.08
CA PHE A 187 -0.89 -16.13 9.26
C PHE A 187 -1.67 -15.74 10.53
N THR A 188 -2.53 -14.72 10.45
CA THR A 188 -3.36 -14.26 11.58
C THR A 188 -4.29 -15.37 12.05
N GLN A 189 -5.02 -16.04 11.16
CA GLN A 189 -5.89 -17.17 11.51
C GLN A 189 -5.11 -18.34 12.11
N TRP A 190 -3.93 -18.65 11.55
CA TRP A 190 -3.04 -19.69 12.07
C TRP A 190 -2.57 -19.38 13.49
N ARG A 191 -2.08 -18.15 13.76
CA ARG A 191 -1.61 -17.78 15.10
C ARG A 191 -2.75 -17.60 16.10
N VAL A 192 -3.91 -17.08 15.67
CA VAL A 192 -5.13 -17.01 16.51
C VAL A 192 -5.57 -18.40 16.96
N ARG A 193 -5.55 -19.39 16.05
CA ARG A 193 -5.84 -20.79 16.38
C ARG A 193 -4.90 -21.32 17.47
N MET A 194 -3.58 -21.17 17.27
CA MET A 194 -2.56 -21.59 18.23
C MET A 194 -2.79 -20.96 19.62
N ILE A 195 -3.00 -19.64 19.70
CA ILE A 195 -3.25 -18.95 20.98
C ILE A 195 -4.56 -19.44 21.62
N SER A 196 -5.60 -19.69 20.82
CA SER A 196 -6.88 -20.20 21.33
C SER A 196 -6.73 -21.61 21.90
N GLU A 197 -5.95 -22.47 21.26
CA GLU A 197 -5.62 -23.83 21.73
C GLU A 197 -4.74 -23.78 22.99
N GLU A 198 -3.76 -22.88 23.08
CA GLU A 198 -2.93 -22.62 24.27
C GLU A 198 -3.81 -22.18 25.49
N LEU A 199 -4.80 -21.30 25.28
CA LEU A 199 -5.75 -20.84 26.31
C LEU A 199 -6.73 -21.92 26.76
N VAL A 200 -7.23 -22.73 25.83
CA VAL A 200 -8.09 -23.89 26.13
C VAL A 200 -7.30 -24.93 26.94
N ALA A 201 -6.07 -25.24 26.55
CA ALA A 201 -5.22 -26.21 27.24
C ALA A 201 -4.89 -25.78 28.67
N SER A 202 -4.52 -24.51 28.88
CA SER A 202 -4.23 -23.97 30.22
C SER A 202 -5.47 -23.91 31.13
N SER A 203 -6.66 -23.72 30.55
CA SER A 203 -7.94 -23.78 31.30
C SER A 203 -8.27 -25.20 31.77
N ARG A 204 -7.92 -26.24 31.01
CA ARG A 204 -8.10 -27.65 31.42
C ARG A 204 -7.27 -28.00 32.67
N THR A 205 -6.07 -27.44 32.79
CA THR A 205 -5.18 -27.71 33.93
C THR A 205 -5.74 -27.15 35.25
N GLN A 206 -6.39 -25.98 35.22
CA GLN A 206 -6.99 -25.38 36.42
C GLN A 206 -8.22 -26.15 36.94
N VAL A 207 -8.95 -26.84 36.08
CA VAL A 207 -10.09 -27.69 36.50
C VAL A 207 -9.60 -28.98 37.16
N HIS A 208 -8.48 -29.55 36.72
CA HIS A 208 -7.95 -30.80 37.29
C HIS A 208 -7.22 -30.65 38.63
N GLU A 209 -6.67 -29.49 38.98
CA GLU A 209 -6.12 -29.26 40.33
C GLU A 209 -7.21 -29.05 41.40
N ALA A 210 -8.45 -28.75 41.01
CA ALA A 210 -9.56 -28.52 41.93
C ALA A 210 -10.28 -29.80 42.38
N ASP A 211 -10.07 -30.94 41.71
CA ASP A 211 -10.85 -32.16 41.92
C ASP A 211 -9.95 -33.40 42.13
N SER A 212 -9.32 -33.48 43.30
CA SER A 212 -8.69 -34.70 43.80
C SER A 212 -8.89 -34.84 45.33
N PRO A 213 -9.52 -35.93 45.81
CA PRO A 213 -9.79 -36.12 47.24
C PRO A 213 -8.77 -37.03 47.93
N GLU A 214 -7.87 -36.47 48.75
CA GLU A 214 -7.08 -37.26 49.71
C GLU A 214 -7.38 -36.91 51.17
N LYS A 215 -7.36 -37.96 52.02
CA LYS A 215 -7.67 -37.91 53.46
C LYS A 215 -6.38 -37.82 54.31
N PRO A 216 -6.47 -37.35 55.58
CA PRO A 216 -5.32 -37.01 56.42
C PRO A 216 -4.69 -38.26 57.09
N PRO A 217 -3.40 -38.22 57.52
CA PRO A 217 -2.99 -37.55 58.77
C PRO A 217 -1.72 -36.65 58.58
N GLU A 218 -1.06 -36.02 59.57
CA GLU A 218 -1.22 -36.04 61.03
C GLU A 218 -1.04 -34.65 61.70
N ALA A 219 -0.11 -34.47 62.65
CA ALA A 219 0.08 -33.25 63.45
C ALA A 219 1.53 -32.70 63.41
N GLY A 220 1.69 -31.37 63.49
CA GLY A 220 3.01 -30.71 63.58
C GLY A 220 2.92 -29.19 63.75
N ALA A 221 3.20 -28.70 64.95
CA ALA A 221 3.03 -27.31 65.39
C ALA A 221 3.79 -26.22 64.61
N ALA A 222 3.20 -25.00 64.50
CA ALA A 222 3.70 -23.75 65.15
C ALA A 222 3.33 -22.41 64.44
N HIS A 223 2.83 -21.47 65.25
CA HIS A 223 2.95 -20.00 65.15
C HIS A 223 2.38 -19.14 63.98
N LYS A 224 1.20 -18.57 64.27
CA LYS A 224 0.75 -17.17 64.00
C LYS A 224 1.77 -16.11 64.48
N PRO A 225 1.80 -14.84 63.96
CA PRO A 225 0.67 -13.88 63.90
C PRO A 225 0.49 -13.14 62.54
N ARG A 226 -0.68 -12.63 62.10
CA ARG A 226 -1.87 -11.96 62.72
C ARG A 226 -1.76 -10.42 62.87
N ALA A 227 -2.30 -9.67 61.91
CA ALA A 227 -2.97 -8.36 62.04
C ALA A 227 -3.48 -7.91 60.64
N ARG A 228 -4.59 -7.18 60.45
CA ARG A 228 -5.69 -6.74 61.34
C ARG A 228 -6.93 -6.45 60.46
N LEU A 229 -8.14 -6.78 60.93
CA LEU A 229 -9.37 -6.23 60.33
C LEU A 229 -9.59 -4.77 60.77
N ALA A 230 -10.24 -3.99 59.91
CA ALA A 230 -11.26 -3.02 60.33
C ALA A 230 -12.31 -2.90 59.22
N ALA A 231 -13.56 -3.22 59.53
CA ALA A 231 -14.71 -3.03 58.64
C ALA A 231 -15.62 -1.95 59.24
N LEU A 232 -16.31 -1.17 58.41
CA LEU A 232 -17.40 -0.28 58.84
C LEU A 232 -18.53 -0.27 57.79
N LYS A 233 -19.76 -0.13 58.31
CA LYS A 233 -21.01 -0.65 57.75
C LYS A 233 -21.72 0.30 56.74
N ARG A 234 -22.60 -0.31 55.94
CA ARG A 234 -23.85 0.21 55.31
C ARG A 234 -24.83 0.79 56.39
N PRO A 235 -25.95 1.51 56.10
CA PRO A 235 -26.97 1.28 55.04
C PRO A 235 -27.49 2.59 54.36
N ASP A 236 -28.60 2.73 53.60
CA ASP A 236 -29.93 2.07 53.51
C ASP A 236 -30.53 2.06 52.07
N ASP A 237 -31.65 1.33 51.90
CA ASP A 237 -32.45 1.13 50.68
C ASP A 237 -33.39 2.30 50.31
N VAL A 238 -33.87 2.32 49.05
CA VAL A 238 -35.32 2.29 48.67
C VAL A 238 -35.48 2.25 47.12
N PRO A 239 -36.49 1.56 46.54
CA PRO A 239 -36.49 1.15 45.13
C PRO A 239 -37.52 1.88 44.25
N LEU A 240 -37.58 1.54 42.94
CA LEU A 240 -38.74 1.43 42.01
C LEU A 240 -38.18 1.25 40.57
N ASN A 241 -38.21 0.11 39.87
CA ASN A 241 -39.28 -0.80 39.41
C ASN A 241 -39.86 -0.45 38.01
N LEU A 242 -39.88 -1.48 37.13
CA LEU A 242 -40.63 -1.67 35.87
C LEU A 242 -40.13 -1.11 34.51
N SER A 243 -39.95 -2.07 33.61
CA SER A 243 -39.80 -2.10 32.13
C SER A 243 -41.14 -1.86 31.37
N PRO A 244 -41.28 -2.20 30.06
CA PRO A 244 -40.51 -1.85 28.85
C PRO A 244 -41.43 -1.24 27.74
N SER A 245 -40.90 -0.65 26.65
CA SER A 245 -41.66 -0.63 25.37
C SER A 245 -40.82 -0.34 24.12
N LYS A 246 -41.13 -1.06 23.04
CA LYS A 246 -40.86 -0.64 21.65
C LYS A 246 -41.73 0.58 21.33
N ARG A 247 -41.22 1.54 20.56
CA ARG A 247 -42.06 2.37 19.68
C ARG A 247 -41.29 2.87 18.46
N ALA A 248 -41.93 2.76 17.31
CA ALA A 248 -41.55 3.47 16.10
C ALA A 248 -42.31 4.81 16.03
N CYS A 249 -41.66 5.83 15.49
CA CYS A 249 -42.22 7.00 14.78
C CYS A 249 -41.10 7.43 13.80
N ALA A 250 -41.34 7.64 12.51
CA ALA A 250 -42.24 8.62 11.88
C ALA A 250 -41.74 10.06 12.10
N SER A 251 -41.57 10.76 10.98
CA SER A 251 -40.84 12.03 10.80
C SER A 251 -41.57 13.27 11.37
N PRO A 252 -40.95 14.46 11.24
CA PRO A 252 -41.48 15.32 10.19
C PRO A 252 -40.42 15.98 9.30
N SER A 253 -40.83 16.22 8.06
CA SER A 253 -40.15 17.02 7.03
C SER A 253 -40.03 18.50 7.41
N ALA A 254 -38.84 19.09 7.25
CA ALA A 254 -38.66 20.54 7.18
C ALA A 254 -38.64 20.97 5.70
N GLN A 255 -39.48 21.95 5.34
CA GLN A 255 -39.55 22.50 3.99
C GLN A 255 -38.37 23.44 3.72
N VAL A 256 -37.80 23.34 2.51
CA VAL A 256 -36.97 24.42 1.94
C VAL A 256 -37.73 24.95 0.73
N GLU A 257 -38.47 26.04 0.92
CA GLU A 257 -39.04 26.80 -0.19
C GLU A 257 -37.97 27.70 -0.81
N GLY A 258 -37.89 27.71 -2.14
CA GLY A 258 -36.86 28.43 -2.88
C GLY A 258 -36.64 27.85 -4.29
N GLY A 259 -37.72 27.64 -5.04
CA GLY A 259 -37.63 27.07 -6.39
C GLY A 259 -37.09 28.07 -7.42
N PRO A 260 -36.19 27.66 -8.34
CA PRO A 260 -35.87 28.45 -9.52
C PRO A 260 -36.96 28.29 -10.58
N VAL A 261 -37.21 29.38 -11.30
CA VAL A 261 -38.16 29.50 -12.42
C VAL A 261 -37.82 28.50 -13.53
N ALA A 262 -38.85 27.91 -14.15
CA ALA A 262 -38.69 27.03 -15.30
C ALA A 262 -38.18 27.79 -16.53
N GLY A 263 -36.86 27.80 -16.71
CA GLY A 263 -36.21 28.06 -18.00
C GLY A 263 -36.09 26.75 -18.77
N SER A 264 -36.62 26.70 -20.00
CA SER A 264 -36.41 25.55 -20.88
C SER A 264 -35.03 25.67 -21.53
N ASP A 265 -34.10 24.83 -21.09
CA ASP A 265 -32.83 24.65 -21.77
C ASP A 265 -32.45 23.17 -21.81
N GLY A 266 -31.92 22.74 -22.96
CA GLY A 266 -31.63 21.34 -23.29
C GLY A 266 -30.41 20.79 -22.56
N SER A 267 -30.44 20.82 -21.22
CA SER A 267 -29.35 20.41 -20.35
C SER A 267 -29.08 18.91 -20.47
N GLN A 268 -27.82 18.57 -20.74
CA GLN A 268 -27.35 17.19 -20.78
C GLN A 268 -27.54 16.50 -19.41
N PRO A 269 -27.65 15.15 -19.37
CA PRO A 269 -27.69 14.44 -18.09
C PRO A 269 -26.41 14.72 -17.31
N ALA A 270 -26.56 15.44 -16.19
CA ALA A 270 -25.44 15.74 -15.30
C ALA A 270 -24.71 14.47 -14.89
N LEU A 271 -23.38 14.54 -14.77
CA LEU A 271 -22.56 13.45 -14.25
C LEU A 271 -22.98 13.20 -12.78
N LYS A 272 -23.77 12.15 -12.56
CA LYS A 272 -24.24 11.78 -11.22
C LYS A 272 -23.10 11.12 -10.45
N LEU A 273 -22.43 11.92 -9.65
CA LEU A 273 -21.40 11.51 -8.70
C LEU A 273 -21.94 11.66 -7.28
N GLU A 274 -21.90 10.58 -6.50
CA GLU A 274 -22.32 10.56 -5.11
C GLU A 274 -21.12 10.30 -4.20
N PRO A 275 -21.00 11.00 -3.05
CA PRO A 275 -19.92 10.77 -2.11
C PRO A 275 -20.09 9.41 -1.42
N LEU A 276 -19.06 8.55 -1.51
CA LEU A 276 -19.04 7.21 -0.92
C LEU A 276 -18.28 7.18 0.41
N HIS A 277 -17.03 7.67 0.42
CA HIS A 277 -16.09 7.47 1.53
C HIS A 277 -15.34 8.76 1.86
N PHE A 278 -15.11 9.00 3.16
CA PHE A 278 -14.24 10.04 3.69
C PHE A 278 -13.25 9.41 4.67
N LEU A 279 -11.97 9.42 4.34
CA LEU A 279 -10.95 8.63 5.02
C LEU A 279 -9.81 9.52 5.53
N GLN A 280 -9.60 9.50 6.85
CA GLN A 280 -8.51 10.20 7.54
C GLN A 280 -7.24 9.33 7.61
N CYS A 281 -6.92 8.66 6.50
CA CYS A 281 -5.99 7.53 6.51
C CYS A 281 -4.52 7.90 6.69
N HIS A 282 -4.12 9.16 6.52
CA HIS A 282 -2.72 9.60 6.66
C HIS A 282 -2.33 10.03 8.08
N SER A 283 -3.27 10.18 9.02
CA SER A 283 -3.00 10.74 10.36
C SER A 283 -1.72 10.26 11.04
N LYS A 284 -0.97 11.23 11.58
CA LYS A 284 0.11 11.06 12.55
C LYS A 284 -0.40 10.18 13.70
N ASN A 285 0.32 9.08 13.96
CA ASN A 285 -0.04 8.06 14.95
C ASN A 285 -1.48 7.51 14.84
N ASN A 286 -2.11 7.61 13.67
CA ASN A 286 -3.52 7.27 13.43
C ASN A 286 -4.50 8.05 14.35
N SER A 287 -4.14 9.25 14.77
CA SER A 287 -4.98 10.11 15.61
C SER A 287 -6.19 10.66 14.82
N PRO A 288 -7.43 10.57 15.34
CA PRO A 288 -8.59 11.21 14.73
C PRO A 288 -8.57 12.75 14.88
N GLN A 289 -7.70 13.29 15.75
CA GLN A 289 -7.53 14.74 15.95
C GLN A 289 -6.61 15.39 14.91
N ASP A 290 -5.87 14.61 14.10
CA ASP A 290 -4.93 15.17 13.13
C ASP A 290 -5.66 15.63 11.85
N LEU A 291 -5.98 16.92 11.81
CA LEU A 291 -6.48 17.62 10.62
C LEU A 291 -5.40 18.50 9.98
N GLU A 292 -4.14 18.35 10.38
CA GLU A 292 -3.00 19.18 9.92
C GLU A 292 -2.15 18.47 8.85
N THR A 293 -2.25 17.15 8.74
CA THR A 293 -1.49 16.36 7.74
C THR A 293 -2.03 16.60 6.33
N GLN A 294 -1.33 17.44 5.57
CA GLN A 294 -1.68 17.78 4.20
C GLN A 294 -1.46 16.60 3.24
N LEU A 295 -2.43 16.40 2.34
CA LEU A 295 -2.41 15.36 1.30
C LEU A 295 -2.10 16.00 -0.05
N TRP A 296 -1.19 15.38 -0.82
CA TRP A 296 -0.54 16.04 -1.95
C TRP A 296 -0.87 15.42 -3.30
N ALA A 297 -0.74 14.11 -3.46
CA ALA A 297 -0.95 13.44 -4.74
C ALA A 297 -1.67 12.10 -4.59
N CYS A 298 -2.50 11.78 -5.57
CA CYS A 298 -3.07 10.46 -5.75
C CYS A 298 -2.91 9.99 -7.21
N ALA A 299 -2.93 8.68 -7.40
CA ALA A 299 -2.92 8.05 -8.71
C ALA A 299 -3.65 6.70 -8.63
N PHE A 300 -4.50 6.40 -9.61
CA PHE A 300 -5.11 5.08 -9.74
C PHE A 300 -4.10 4.06 -10.27
N GLU A 301 -4.24 2.82 -9.80
CA GLU A 301 -3.46 1.70 -10.31
C GLU A 301 -3.83 1.43 -11.79
N PRO A 302 -2.84 1.18 -12.67
CA PRO A 302 -3.11 0.77 -14.04
C PRO A 302 -3.87 -0.56 -14.08
N ALA A 303 -4.86 -0.66 -14.98
CA ALA A 303 -5.61 -1.90 -15.15
C ALA A 303 -4.71 -3.04 -15.66
N TRP A 304 -5.00 -4.26 -15.23
CA TRP A 304 -4.22 -5.44 -15.61
C TRP A 304 -4.63 -6.04 -16.95
N GLU A 305 -5.80 -5.67 -17.48
CA GLU A 305 -6.34 -6.11 -18.77
C GLU A 305 -6.69 -4.88 -19.61
N GLU A 306 -6.54 -4.99 -20.94
CA GLU A 306 -6.91 -3.92 -21.86
C GLU A 306 -8.43 -3.68 -21.79
N GLY A 307 -8.84 -2.44 -21.51
CA GLY A 307 -10.25 -2.07 -21.32
C GLY A 307 -10.83 -2.32 -19.91
N ALA A 308 -10.10 -2.99 -19.01
CA ALA A 308 -10.46 -3.01 -17.60
C ALA A 308 -10.12 -1.67 -16.91
N THR A 309 -10.56 -1.47 -15.67
CA THR A 309 -10.16 -0.31 -14.87
C THR A 309 -9.96 -0.71 -13.42
N SER A 310 -8.82 -0.37 -12.83
CA SER A 310 -8.62 -0.61 -11.39
C SER A 310 -9.48 0.35 -10.57
N GLN A 311 -9.93 -0.16 -9.42
CA GLN A 311 -10.63 0.62 -8.40
C GLN A 311 -9.69 0.98 -7.24
N THR A 312 -8.43 0.54 -7.32
CA THR A 312 -7.35 0.86 -6.37
C THR A 312 -6.79 2.25 -6.64
N VAL A 313 -6.74 3.10 -5.61
CA VAL A 313 -6.05 4.40 -5.64
C VAL A 313 -4.91 4.42 -4.63
N ALA A 314 -3.75 4.93 -5.03
CA ALA A 314 -2.67 5.32 -4.12
C ALA A 314 -2.81 6.80 -3.76
N THR A 315 -2.56 7.16 -2.51
CA THR A 315 -2.58 8.53 -1.99
C THR A 315 -1.32 8.79 -1.16
N CYS A 316 -0.79 10.01 -1.17
CA CYS A 316 0.35 10.40 -0.35
C CYS A 316 0.15 11.73 0.38
N GLY A 317 0.68 11.80 1.60
CA GLY A 317 0.54 12.94 2.49
C GLY A 317 1.24 12.69 3.83
N GLY A 318 1.92 13.71 4.36
CA GLY A 318 2.85 13.57 5.48
C GLY A 318 3.84 12.41 5.29
N GLU A 319 4.14 11.69 6.37
CA GLU A 319 5.06 10.55 6.38
C GLU A 319 4.49 9.25 5.75
N ALA A 320 3.32 9.30 5.12
CA ALA A 320 2.56 8.11 4.73
C ALA A 320 2.16 8.07 3.25
N VAL A 321 2.16 6.84 2.71
CA VAL A 321 1.52 6.47 1.44
C VAL A 321 0.45 5.42 1.76
N CYS A 322 -0.79 5.69 1.37
CA CYS A 322 -1.89 4.76 1.54
C CYS A 322 -2.31 4.20 0.18
N VAL A 323 -2.81 2.97 0.17
CA VAL A 323 -3.45 2.34 -0.98
C VAL A 323 -4.85 1.92 -0.54
N ILE A 324 -5.85 2.34 -1.31
CA ILE A 324 -7.26 2.32 -0.92
C ILE A 324 -8.06 1.67 -2.04
N ASP A 325 -8.98 0.78 -1.69
CA ASP A 325 -10.02 0.28 -2.58
C ASP A 325 -11.20 1.27 -2.59
N CYS A 326 -11.49 1.89 -3.76
CA CYS A 326 -12.51 2.94 -3.85
C CYS A 326 -13.95 2.44 -3.71
N GLN A 327 -14.22 1.16 -3.92
CA GLN A 327 -15.56 0.59 -3.77
C GLN A 327 -15.91 0.44 -2.29
N THR A 328 -15.03 -0.19 -1.53
CA THR A 328 -15.22 -0.56 -0.12
C THR A 328 -14.76 0.50 0.86
N GLY A 329 -13.88 1.43 0.44
CA GLY A 329 -13.23 2.41 1.30
C GLY A 329 -12.12 1.82 2.18
N ILE A 330 -11.76 0.55 1.98
CA ILE A 330 -10.76 -0.15 2.79
C ILE A 330 -9.36 0.33 2.39
N VAL A 331 -8.57 0.77 3.40
CA VAL A 331 -7.14 1.03 3.24
C VAL A 331 -6.41 -0.31 3.21
N LEU A 332 -6.15 -0.82 2.00
CA LEU A 332 -5.45 -2.09 1.73
C LEU A 332 -4.04 -2.10 2.34
N HIS A 333 -3.30 -1.00 2.17
CA HIS A 333 -1.93 -0.86 2.65
C HIS A 333 -1.66 0.58 3.13
N LYS A 334 -0.86 0.72 4.20
CA LYS A 334 -0.31 2.01 4.66
C LYS A 334 1.18 1.88 4.89
N TYR A 335 1.98 2.41 3.97
CA TYR A 335 3.42 2.53 4.12
C TYR A 335 3.76 3.82 4.89
N LYS A 336 4.72 3.76 5.82
CA LYS A 336 5.20 4.92 6.59
C LYS A 336 6.72 5.02 6.49
N ALA A 337 7.25 6.24 6.37
CA ALA A 337 8.68 6.52 6.41
C ALA A 337 8.96 7.72 7.34
N PRO A 338 9.35 7.50 8.60
CA PRO A 338 9.61 8.58 9.55
C PRO A 338 10.65 9.61 9.04
N GLY A 339 10.33 10.88 9.20
CA GLY A 339 11.14 12.01 8.71
C GLY A 339 11.16 12.19 7.19
N GLU A 340 10.23 11.58 6.45
CA GLU A 340 9.91 11.85 5.04
C GLU A 340 8.58 12.62 4.97
N GLU A 341 8.40 13.47 3.97
CA GLU A 341 7.06 13.96 3.60
C GLU A 341 6.84 13.67 2.11
N PHE A 342 5.79 12.93 1.78
CA PHE A 342 5.52 12.50 0.40
C PHE A 342 4.66 13.52 -0.35
N PHE A 343 5.19 14.01 -1.48
CA PHE A 343 4.54 15.01 -2.34
C PHE A 343 4.01 14.41 -3.64
N SER A 344 4.53 13.25 -4.06
CA SER A 344 4.16 12.63 -5.34
C SER A 344 4.17 11.10 -5.30
N VAL A 345 3.24 10.51 -6.05
CA VAL A 345 3.13 9.08 -6.32
C VAL A 345 2.84 8.82 -7.79
N ALA A 346 3.40 7.75 -8.35
CA ALA A 346 3.06 7.24 -9.67
C ALA A 346 3.16 5.72 -9.73
N TRP A 347 2.38 5.12 -10.61
CA TRP A 347 2.35 3.68 -10.82
C TRP A 347 3.01 3.28 -12.13
N THR A 348 3.55 2.07 -12.14
CA THR A 348 3.81 1.29 -13.35
C THR A 348 3.38 -0.16 -13.13
N THR A 349 3.27 -0.93 -14.20
CA THR A 349 3.01 -2.37 -14.16
C THR A 349 4.12 -3.08 -14.93
N LEU A 350 4.93 -3.87 -14.23
CA LEU A 350 6.03 -4.62 -14.83
C LEU A 350 5.61 -6.02 -15.27
N MET A 351 6.14 -6.49 -16.40
CA MET A 351 5.95 -7.84 -16.93
C MET A 351 7.07 -8.77 -16.44
N VAL A 352 6.94 -9.28 -15.22
CA VAL A 352 7.95 -10.17 -14.62
C VAL A 352 7.75 -11.62 -15.08
N VAL A 353 8.81 -12.23 -15.61
CA VAL A 353 8.84 -13.67 -15.92
C VAL A 353 9.20 -14.41 -14.64
N THR A 354 8.27 -15.24 -14.15
CA THR A 354 8.53 -16.14 -13.01
C THR A 354 9.55 -17.22 -13.38
N GLN A 355 10.16 -17.88 -12.38
CA GLN A 355 11.12 -18.97 -12.62
C GLN A 355 10.51 -20.14 -13.43
N ALA A 356 9.19 -20.32 -13.41
CA ALA A 356 8.45 -21.28 -14.23
C ALA A 356 8.17 -20.81 -15.68
N GLY A 357 8.74 -19.68 -16.12
CA GLY A 357 8.54 -19.11 -17.46
C GLY A 357 7.21 -18.36 -17.66
N HIS A 358 6.29 -18.39 -16.68
CA HIS A 358 5.04 -17.65 -16.76
C HIS A 358 5.28 -16.14 -16.61
N LYS A 359 4.73 -15.35 -17.55
CA LYS A 359 4.68 -13.88 -17.46
C LYS A 359 3.59 -13.47 -16.47
N LYS A 360 3.93 -12.65 -15.49
CA LYS A 360 3.03 -12.12 -14.47
C LYS A 360 3.14 -10.59 -14.41
N ARG A 361 2.00 -9.90 -14.45
CA ARG A 361 1.92 -8.46 -14.21
C ARG A 361 2.16 -8.17 -12.73
N TRP A 362 2.96 -7.15 -12.44
CA TRP A 362 3.25 -6.71 -11.08
C TRP A 362 3.26 -5.17 -11.03
N SER A 363 2.24 -4.61 -10.38
CA SER A 363 2.14 -3.17 -10.09
C SER A 363 3.22 -2.70 -9.12
N VAL A 364 3.99 -1.71 -9.51
CA VAL A 364 5.00 -1.02 -8.68
C VAL A 364 4.56 0.42 -8.46
N LEU A 365 4.56 0.85 -7.20
CA LEU A 365 4.21 2.22 -6.81
C LEU A 365 5.49 2.97 -6.43
N ALA A 366 5.84 4.00 -7.20
CA ALA A 366 6.89 4.94 -6.83
C ALA A 366 6.31 6.06 -5.97
N ALA A 367 6.94 6.39 -4.85
CA ALA A 367 6.57 7.49 -3.96
C ALA A 367 7.80 8.34 -3.62
N ALA A 368 7.65 9.67 -3.62
CA ALA A 368 8.74 10.60 -3.36
C ALA A 368 8.28 11.93 -2.74
N GLY A 369 9.22 12.69 -2.20
CA GLY A 369 8.98 14.03 -1.69
C GLY A 369 10.21 14.65 -1.04
N LEU A 370 10.08 15.13 0.19
CA LEU A 370 10.98 16.07 0.87
C LEU A 370 12.47 15.70 0.83
N ARG A 371 12.84 14.43 1.02
CA ARG A 371 14.25 14.01 1.12
C ARG A 371 14.97 13.81 -0.21
N GLY A 372 14.29 13.98 -1.34
CA GLY A 372 14.86 13.71 -2.67
C GLY A 372 15.10 12.24 -2.99
N LEU A 373 14.45 11.35 -2.23
CA LEU A 373 14.47 9.91 -2.42
C LEU A 373 13.19 9.46 -3.14
N VAL A 374 13.32 8.55 -4.10
CA VAL A 374 12.20 7.74 -4.58
C VAL A 374 12.20 6.43 -3.82
N ARG A 375 11.04 6.02 -3.32
CA ARG A 375 10.79 4.71 -2.74
C ARG A 375 9.90 3.93 -3.69
N LEU A 376 10.40 2.79 -4.15
CA LEU A 376 9.61 1.81 -4.87
C LEU A 376 8.93 0.91 -3.83
N LEU A 377 7.61 0.77 -3.92
CA LEU A 377 6.77 0.03 -3.00
C LEU A 377 6.14 -1.16 -3.74
N HIS A 378 6.32 -2.36 -3.19
CA HIS A 378 5.56 -3.52 -3.63
C HIS A 378 4.22 -3.50 -2.92
N VAL A 379 3.18 -3.02 -3.62
CA VAL A 379 1.88 -2.74 -2.98
C VAL A 379 1.27 -3.97 -2.33
N ARG A 380 1.01 -5.06 -3.07
CA ARG A 380 0.42 -6.30 -2.51
C ARG A 380 1.16 -6.87 -1.31
N ALA A 381 2.48 -6.66 -1.22
CA ALA A 381 3.30 -7.14 -0.10
C ALA A 381 3.52 -6.09 1.01
N GLY A 382 3.12 -4.84 0.80
CA GLY A 382 3.14 -3.77 1.81
C GLY A 382 4.51 -3.20 2.18
N PHE A 383 5.59 -3.52 1.44
CA PHE A 383 6.96 -3.12 1.80
C PHE A 383 7.68 -2.31 0.70
N CYS A 384 8.76 -1.61 1.08
CA CYS A 384 9.61 -0.86 0.16
C CYS A 384 10.69 -1.77 -0.42
N CYS A 385 10.62 -2.00 -1.72
CA CYS A 385 11.47 -2.92 -2.49
C CYS A 385 12.70 -2.24 -3.14
N GLY A 386 12.73 -0.90 -3.20
CA GLY A 386 13.89 -0.16 -3.70
C GLY A 386 13.90 1.29 -3.26
N VAL A 387 15.09 1.86 -3.12
CA VAL A 387 15.28 3.29 -2.80
C VAL A 387 16.27 3.90 -3.78
N ILE A 388 15.79 4.86 -4.59
CA ILE A 388 16.61 5.61 -5.54
C ILE A 388 16.93 6.96 -4.92
N ARG A 389 18.22 7.26 -4.73
CA ARG A 389 18.68 8.58 -4.28
C ARG A 389 18.73 9.55 -5.47
N ALA A 390 17.56 9.94 -5.95
CA ALA A 390 17.43 10.63 -7.22
C ALA A 390 17.90 12.09 -7.21
N HIS A 391 17.60 12.85 -6.16
CA HIS A 391 17.89 14.29 -6.10
C HIS A 391 18.54 14.73 -4.79
N LYS A 392 19.10 15.95 -4.79
CA LYS A 392 19.69 16.58 -3.58
C LYS A 392 18.70 17.42 -2.77
N LYS A 393 17.52 17.68 -3.33
CA LYS A 393 16.40 18.41 -2.73
C LYS A 393 15.11 17.62 -2.93
N ALA A 394 14.03 18.12 -2.34
CA ALA A 394 12.69 17.56 -2.49
C ALA A 394 12.33 17.30 -3.96
N ILE A 395 11.68 16.15 -4.20
CA ILE A 395 11.05 15.82 -5.47
C ILE A 395 9.65 16.42 -5.46
N ALA A 396 9.38 17.31 -6.41
CA ALA A 396 8.09 17.96 -6.57
C ALA A 396 7.07 17.03 -7.23
N THR A 397 7.51 16.24 -8.21
CA THR A 397 6.66 15.31 -8.94
C THR A 397 7.47 14.19 -9.60
N LEU A 398 6.82 13.05 -9.86
CA LEU A 398 7.36 11.96 -10.65
C LEU A 398 6.28 11.31 -11.54
N CYS A 399 6.68 10.72 -12.65
CA CYS A 399 5.79 9.95 -13.54
C CYS A 399 6.56 8.90 -14.33
N PHE A 400 5.93 7.76 -14.60
CA PHE A 400 6.50 6.74 -15.48
C PHE A 400 6.28 7.10 -16.97
N SER A 401 7.14 6.61 -17.86
CA SER A 401 6.88 6.66 -19.31
C SER A 401 5.72 5.71 -19.63
N PRO A 402 4.69 6.15 -20.37
CA PRO A 402 3.62 5.26 -20.81
C PRO A 402 4.05 4.23 -21.86
N ALA A 403 5.25 4.37 -22.46
CA ALA A 403 5.75 3.47 -23.50
C ALA A 403 6.92 2.56 -23.05
N HIS A 404 7.51 2.83 -21.88
CA HIS A 404 8.56 2.00 -21.27
C HIS A 404 8.29 1.82 -19.78
N GLU A 405 7.83 0.62 -19.38
CA GLU A 405 7.33 0.33 -18.03
C GLU A 405 8.35 0.54 -16.90
N THR A 406 9.66 0.43 -17.16
CA THR A 406 10.71 0.69 -16.18
C THR A 406 11.22 2.13 -16.18
N HIS A 407 10.80 2.98 -17.11
CA HIS A 407 11.30 4.35 -17.25
C HIS A 407 10.55 5.31 -16.31
N LEU A 408 11.25 5.89 -15.35
CA LEU A 408 10.71 6.83 -14.36
C LEU A 408 11.35 8.22 -14.52
N PHE A 409 10.53 9.25 -14.73
CA PHE A 409 10.96 10.64 -14.63
C PHE A 409 10.76 11.17 -13.21
N THR A 410 11.77 11.86 -12.67
CA THR A 410 11.71 12.56 -11.38
C THR A 410 12.04 14.04 -11.57
N ALA A 411 11.24 14.94 -10.99
CA ALA A 411 11.40 16.40 -11.07
C ALA A 411 11.54 17.00 -9.67
N SER A 412 12.48 17.92 -9.47
CA SER A 412 12.84 18.39 -8.12
C SER A 412 13.18 19.88 -8.02
N TYR A 413 13.10 20.38 -6.78
CA TYR A 413 13.46 21.74 -6.36
C TYR A 413 14.97 22.06 -6.54
N ASP A 414 15.79 21.10 -7.00
CA ASP A 414 17.15 21.32 -7.50
C ASP A 414 17.22 21.73 -8.99
N LYS A 415 16.08 22.04 -9.61
CA LYS A 415 15.95 22.51 -11.01
C LYS A 415 16.46 21.49 -12.03
N ARG A 416 16.11 20.23 -11.81
CA ARG A 416 16.41 19.11 -12.70
C ARG A 416 15.21 18.20 -12.85
N ILE A 417 15.12 17.62 -14.03
CA ILE A 417 14.35 16.42 -14.31
C ILE A 417 15.37 15.31 -14.61
N ILE A 418 15.17 14.11 -14.07
CA ILE A 418 16.05 12.96 -14.32
C ILE A 418 15.19 11.80 -14.78
N LEU A 419 15.60 11.15 -15.87
CA LEU A 419 15.04 9.89 -16.34
C LEU A 419 15.90 8.72 -15.83
N TRP A 420 15.24 7.81 -15.16
CA TRP A 420 15.79 6.56 -14.61
C TRP A 420 15.22 5.38 -15.37
N ASP A 421 16.02 4.35 -15.58
CA ASP A 421 15.52 2.99 -15.72
C ASP A 421 15.53 2.38 -14.32
N ILE A 422 14.37 2.02 -13.75
CA ILE A 422 14.33 1.37 -12.43
C ILE A 422 14.82 -0.08 -12.48
N GLY A 423 14.94 -0.65 -13.69
CA GLY A 423 15.30 -2.03 -13.93
C GLY A 423 14.18 -3.01 -13.56
N MET A 424 14.42 -4.29 -13.83
CA MET A 424 13.57 -5.36 -13.34
C MET A 424 14.01 -5.75 -11.92
N PRO A 425 13.07 -6.04 -11.01
CA PRO A 425 13.39 -6.55 -9.68
C PRO A 425 14.09 -7.91 -9.77
N ASN A 426 15.13 -8.10 -8.95
CA ASN A 426 15.81 -9.39 -8.82
C ASN A 426 14.99 -10.37 -7.95
N GLN A 427 15.56 -11.56 -7.66
CA GLN A 427 14.90 -12.59 -6.84
C GLN A 427 14.66 -12.14 -5.38
N ASP A 428 15.47 -11.20 -4.87
CA ASP A 428 15.31 -10.56 -3.56
C ASP A 428 14.35 -9.36 -3.57
N TYR A 429 13.64 -9.12 -4.68
CA TYR A 429 12.77 -7.97 -4.93
C TYR A 429 13.52 -6.62 -5.00
N GLU A 430 14.85 -6.62 -5.05
CA GLU A 430 15.66 -5.41 -5.13
C GLU A 430 15.73 -4.86 -6.57
N PHE A 431 15.61 -3.54 -6.69
CA PHE A 431 15.67 -2.81 -7.96
C PHE A 431 17.06 -2.20 -8.19
N GLN A 432 17.65 -2.46 -9.37
CA GLN A 432 18.92 -1.87 -9.78
C GLN A 432 18.69 -0.65 -10.69
N ALA A 433 18.23 0.45 -10.09
CA ALA A 433 17.95 1.67 -10.82
C ALA A 433 19.22 2.31 -11.42
N SER A 434 19.17 2.68 -12.70
CA SER A 434 20.25 3.36 -13.42
C SER A 434 19.80 4.72 -13.97
N GLN A 435 20.70 5.69 -13.94
CA GLN A 435 20.40 7.03 -14.45
C GLN A 435 20.64 7.09 -15.96
N LEU A 436 19.60 7.38 -16.75
CA LEU A 436 19.68 7.41 -18.21
C LEU A 436 20.03 8.81 -18.73
N LEU A 437 19.27 9.82 -18.30
CA LEU A 437 19.29 11.18 -18.85
C LEU A 437 19.00 12.22 -17.77
N THR A 438 19.70 13.36 -17.80
CA THR A 438 19.41 14.55 -16.99
C THR A 438 18.95 15.70 -17.89
N LEU A 439 17.88 16.37 -17.50
CA LEU A 439 17.38 17.59 -18.12
C LEU A 439 17.54 18.74 -17.13
N ASP A 440 18.28 19.77 -17.51
CA ASP A 440 18.39 20.99 -16.72
C ASP A 440 17.20 21.93 -17.02
N THR A 441 16.65 22.53 -15.95
CA THR A 441 15.52 23.46 -16.03
C THR A 441 15.93 24.85 -15.56
N THR A 442 15.35 25.90 -16.15
CA THR A 442 15.61 27.31 -15.76
C THR A 442 14.91 27.67 -14.44
N SER A 443 13.74 27.10 -14.22
CA SER A 443 12.85 27.28 -13.06
C SER A 443 12.48 25.93 -12.44
N ILE A 444 11.79 25.90 -11.29
CA ILE A 444 11.45 24.62 -10.62
C ILE A 444 10.36 23.90 -11.45
N PRO A 445 10.58 22.62 -11.84
CA PRO A 445 9.55 21.80 -12.49
C PRO A 445 8.51 21.33 -11.46
N LEU A 446 7.23 21.56 -11.76
CA LEU A 446 6.08 21.30 -10.89
C LEU A 446 5.21 20.15 -11.39
N ARG A 447 5.06 20.01 -12.71
CA ARG A 447 4.31 18.94 -13.38
C ARG A 447 5.12 18.36 -14.52
N LEU A 448 5.07 17.04 -14.67
CA LEU A 448 5.66 16.31 -15.79
C LEU A 448 4.56 15.68 -16.63
N CYS A 449 4.67 15.77 -17.95
CA CYS A 449 3.68 15.25 -18.88
C CYS A 449 4.40 14.72 -20.13
N PRO A 450 4.69 13.41 -20.23
CA PRO A 450 5.14 12.79 -21.47
C PRO A 450 4.13 13.09 -22.59
N VAL A 451 4.62 13.41 -23.79
CA VAL A 451 3.74 13.78 -24.90
C VAL A 451 2.99 12.54 -25.38
N ALA A 452 1.66 12.55 -25.29
CA ALA A 452 0.81 11.40 -25.60
C ALA A 452 1.15 10.75 -26.96
N SER A 453 1.26 11.58 -28.01
CA SER A 453 1.58 11.12 -29.37
C SER A 453 3.02 10.66 -29.60
N CYS A 454 3.96 10.92 -28.68
CA CYS A 454 5.38 10.52 -28.82
C CYS A 454 6.16 10.52 -27.48
N PRO A 455 5.77 9.67 -26.50
CA PRO A 455 6.22 9.78 -25.12
C PRO A 455 7.72 9.51 -24.92
N ASP A 456 8.32 8.61 -25.70
CA ASP A 456 9.77 8.33 -25.66
C ASP A 456 10.60 9.37 -26.42
N ALA A 457 9.95 10.30 -27.13
CA ALA A 457 10.62 11.37 -27.85
C ALA A 457 10.56 12.71 -27.13
N ARG A 458 9.41 13.03 -26.52
CA ARG A 458 9.13 14.37 -25.99
C ARG A 458 8.52 14.34 -24.60
N LEU A 459 9.08 15.16 -23.72
CA LEU A 459 8.57 15.43 -22.38
C LEU A 459 8.21 16.91 -22.26
N LEU A 460 6.99 17.20 -21.83
CA LEU A 460 6.59 18.53 -21.36
C LEU A 460 6.74 18.62 -19.84
N ALA A 461 7.10 19.81 -19.36
CA ALA A 461 6.99 20.14 -17.94
C ALA A 461 6.37 21.52 -17.71
N GLY A 462 5.40 21.56 -16.80
CA GLY A 462 4.94 22.81 -16.20
C GLY A 462 5.91 23.21 -15.10
N CYS A 463 6.44 24.43 -15.18
CA CYS A 463 7.46 24.96 -14.28
C CYS A 463 7.04 26.32 -13.73
N GLU A 464 7.73 26.80 -12.69
CA GLU A 464 7.49 28.14 -12.13
C GLU A 464 7.68 29.28 -13.12
N GLY A 465 8.52 29.09 -14.15
CA GLY A 465 8.80 30.08 -15.19
C GLY A 465 8.14 29.81 -16.54
N GLY A 466 7.18 28.90 -16.65
CA GLY A 466 6.52 28.58 -17.93
C GLY A 466 6.27 27.09 -18.17
N CYS A 467 5.77 26.77 -19.36
CA CYS A 467 5.75 25.39 -19.88
C CYS A 467 6.94 25.18 -20.80
N CYS A 468 7.60 24.02 -20.71
CA CYS A 468 8.86 23.73 -21.40
C CYS A 468 8.84 22.33 -22.04
N CYS A 469 9.60 22.12 -23.11
CA CYS A 469 9.78 20.83 -23.79
C CYS A 469 11.24 20.41 -23.89
N TRP A 470 11.50 19.11 -23.74
CA TRP A 470 12.80 18.49 -23.97
C TRP A 470 12.69 17.32 -24.96
N ASP A 471 13.80 17.04 -25.65
CA ASP A 471 14.02 15.75 -26.31
C ASP A 471 14.48 14.72 -25.29
N VAL A 472 13.77 13.61 -25.17
CA VAL A 472 14.08 12.52 -24.21
C VAL A 472 14.57 11.23 -24.87
N ARG A 473 14.75 11.22 -26.20
CA ARG A 473 15.20 10.02 -26.93
C ARG A 473 16.58 9.57 -26.45
N LEU A 474 16.74 8.29 -26.17
CA LEU A 474 17.98 7.72 -25.62
C LEU A 474 19.05 7.38 -26.67
N ASP A 475 18.70 7.47 -27.96
CA ASP A 475 19.61 7.30 -29.11
C ASP A 475 20.64 8.44 -29.24
N GLN A 476 20.32 9.64 -28.74
CA GLN A 476 21.22 10.78 -28.80
C GLN A 476 22.37 10.70 -27.77
N PRO A 477 23.60 11.07 -28.17
CA PRO A 477 24.80 10.91 -27.33
C PRO A 477 24.82 11.78 -26.07
N GLN A 478 24.00 12.85 -26.02
CA GLN A 478 23.97 13.77 -24.88
C GLN A 478 23.10 13.21 -23.74
N LYS A 479 23.76 12.73 -22.68
CA LYS A 479 23.10 12.30 -21.42
C LYS A 479 22.72 13.46 -20.48
N ARG A 480 23.02 14.71 -20.85
CA ARG A 480 22.57 15.92 -20.15
C ARG A 480 22.11 16.95 -21.19
N ARG A 481 20.88 17.45 -21.06
CA ARG A 481 20.23 18.33 -22.05
C ARG A 481 19.60 19.54 -21.37
N VAL A 482 19.43 20.61 -22.15
CA VAL A 482 18.71 21.84 -21.74
C VAL A 482 17.33 21.89 -22.39
N CYS A 483 16.49 22.84 -21.97
CA CYS A 483 15.19 23.08 -22.61
C CYS A 483 15.35 23.34 -24.10
N GLU A 484 14.52 22.70 -24.93
CA GLU A 484 14.51 22.89 -26.38
C GLU A 484 13.47 23.94 -26.81
N VAL A 485 12.32 23.98 -26.13
CA VAL A 485 11.21 24.89 -26.45
C VAL A 485 10.54 25.39 -25.18
N GLU A 486 10.40 26.70 -25.05
CA GLU A 486 9.54 27.34 -24.05
C GLU A 486 8.22 27.77 -24.70
N PHE A 487 7.09 27.47 -24.05
CA PHE A 487 5.77 27.82 -24.57
C PHE A 487 5.25 29.11 -23.94
N VAL A 488 4.75 30.00 -24.81
CA VAL A 488 4.20 31.31 -24.46
C VAL A 488 2.69 31.28 -24.56
N PHE A 489 2.04 31.81 -23.52
CA PHE A 489 0.60 32.01 -23.46
C PHE A 489 0.33 33.49 -23.71
N SER A 490 -0.43 33.82 -24.74
CA SER A 490 -0.55 35.16 -25.32
C SER A 490 -1.44 36.14 -24.54
N GLU A 491 -1.38 36.11 -23.20
CA GLU A 491 -2.21 36.92 -22.31
C GLU A 491 -1.45 38.03 -21.58
N GLY A 492 -1.90 39.27 -21.82
CA GLY A 492 -1.47 40.45 -21.06
C GLY A 492 -0.08 40.97 -21.44
N SER A 493 0.31 42.07 -20.78
CA SER A 493 1.55 42.81 -21.08
C SER A 493 2.84 42.08 -20.68
N GLU A 494 2.76 40.88 -20.12
CA GLU A 494 3.88 40.06 -19.65
C GLU A 494 3.68 38.61 -20.13
N ALA A 495 3.96 38.37 -21.42
CA ALA A 495 3.64 37.11 -22.10
C ALA A 495 4.67 35.98 -21.88
N SER A 496 5.82 36.25 -21.27
CA SER A 496 6.85 35.25 -20.96
C SER A 496 7.00 35.04 -19.44
N GLY A 497 7.39 33.83 -19.03
CA GLY A 497 7.78 33.55 -17.64
C GLY A 497 6.67 33.15 -16.65
N ARG A 498 5.40 33.04 -17.07
CA ARG A 498 4.28 32.76 -16.15
C ARG A 498 4.26 31.30 -15.67
N ARG A 499 4.06 31.09 -14.36
CA ARG A 499 3.99 29.78 -13.69
C ARG A 499 2.92 28.86 -14.29
N VAL A 500 3.31 27.62 -14.58
CA VAL A 500 2.41 26.53 -14.99
C VAL A 500 2.47 25.41 -13.95
N ASP A 501 1.44 25.33 -13.10
CA ASP A 501 1.37 24.42 -11.94
C ASP A 501 0.42 23.23 -12.15
N GLY A 502 -0.42 23.29 -13.19
CA GLY A 502 -1.24 22.18 -13.70
C GLY A 502 -0.96 21.94 -15.17
N LEU A 503 -0.76 20.68 -15.56
CA LEU A 503 -0.49 20.27 -16.94
C LEU A 503 -0.95 18.81 -17.15
N ALA A 504 -1.83 18.56 -18.11
CA ALA A 504 -2.29 17.22 -18.48
C ALA A 504 -2.74 17.16 -19.95
N PHE A 505 -2.46 16.06 -20.64
CA PHE A 505 -3.13 15.73 -21.91
C PHE A 505 -4.56 15.26 -21.65
N VAL A 506 -5.50 15.73 -22.45
CA VAL A 506 -6.93 15.36 -22.42
C VAL A 506 -7.29 14.40 -23.56
N ASN A 507 -6.40 14.25 -24.54
CA ASN A 507 -6.34 13.22 -25.58
C ASN A 507 -4.94 13.33 -26.24
N GLU A 508 -4.71 12.65 -27.36
CA GLU A 508 -3.44 12.66 -28.12
C GLU A 508 -2.93 14.05 -28.57
N ASP A 509 -3.77 15.07 -28.53
CA ASP A 509 -3.46 16.41 -29.05
C ASP A 509 -3.77 17.55 -28.08
N VAL A 510 -4.89 17.50 -27.38
CA VAL A 510 -5.34 18.62 -26.55
C VAL A 510 -4.68 18.56 -25.18
N VAL A 511 -3.93 19.61 -24.86
CA VAL A 511 -3.31 19.82 -23.55
C VAL A 511 -4.16 20.81 -22.75
N ALA A 512 -4.46 20.47 -21.50
CA ALA A 512 -4.96 21.39 -20.51
C ALA A 512 -3.79 21.89 -19.64
N SER A 513 -3.67 23.21 -19.48
CA SER A 513 -2.65 23.84 -18.64
C SER A 513 -3.24 24.94 -17.76
N LYS A 514 -2.73 25.05 -16.53
CA LYS A 514 -3.18 25.95 -15.47
C LYS A 514 -2.00 26.67 -14.83
N GLY A 515 -2.24 27.90 -14.39
CA GLY A 515 -1.36 28.67 -13.51
C GLY A 515 -2.19 29.39 -12.44
N SER A 516 -1.59 29.69 -11.29
CA SER A 516 -2.21 30.50 -10.23
C SER A 516 -2.49 31.93 -10.70
N GLY A 517 -3.53 32.57 -10.15
CA GLY A 517 -3.93 33.96 -10.43
C GLY A 517 -4.63 34.20 -11.79
N LEU A 518 -4.78 33.17 -12.63
CA LEU A 518 -5.40 33.32 -13.96
C LEU A 518 -6.93 33.14 -13.98
N GLY A 519 -7.52 32.51 -12.95
CA GLY A 519 -8.95 32.18 -12.93
C GLY A 519 -9.43 31.29 -14.09
N THR A 520 -8.51 30.70 -14.86
CA THR A 520 -8.83 29.92 -16.06
C THR A 520 -7.87 28.75 -16.26
N ILE A 521 -8.36 27.71 -16.93
CA ILE A 521 -7.57 26.61 -17.48
C ILE A 521 -7.55 26.79 -19.01
N CYS A 522 -6.36 26.79 -19.61
CA CYS A 522 -6.17 26.93 -21.04
C CYS A 522 -6.14 25.56 -21.72
N LEU A 523 -6.98 25.34 -22.72
CA LEU A 523 -6.90 24.20 -23.64
C LEU A 523 -6.18 24.62 -24.91
N TRP A 524 -5.16 23.88 -25.34
CA TRP A 524 -4.39 24.16 -26.56
C TRP A 524 -4.02 22.89 -27.33
N SER A 525 -3.83 23.00 -28.65
CA SER A 525 -3.46 21.85 -29.51
C SER A 525 -1.95 21.70 -29.58
N TRP A 526 -1.46 20.53 -29.16
CA TRP A 526 -0.06 20.13 -29.28
C TRP A 526 0.40 20.11 -30.74
N ARG A 527 -0.30 19.43 -31.64
CA ARG A 527 0.12 19.27 -33.05
C ARG A 527 0.13 20.60 -33.80
N GLN A 528 -0.85 21.47 -33.56
CA GLN A 528 -0.87 22.80 -34.21
C GLN A 528 0.24 23.70 -33.66
N THR A 529 0.45 23.72 -32.34
CA THR A 529 1.54 24.48 -31.70
C THR A 529 2.91 24.00 -32.17
N TRP A 530 3.14 22.69 -32.14
CA TRP A 530 4.41 22.08 -32.53
C TRP A 530 4.67 22.18 -34.04
N GLY A 531 3.65 22.03 -34.87
CA GLY A 531 3.74 22.23 -36.32
C GLY A 531 4.06 23.68 -36.71
N GLY A 532 3.56 24.66 -35.96
CA GLY A 532 3.83 26.09 -36.17
C GLY A 532 5.23 26.56 -35.74
N ARG A 533 5.99 25.74 -35.00
CA ARG A 533 7.29 26.12 -34.41
C ARG A 533 8.38 26.47 -35.42
N GLY A 534 8.49 25.71 -36.51
CA GLY A 534 9.68 25.72 -37.37
C GLY A 534 10.97 25.49 -36.56
N SER A 535 11.87 26.49 -36.56
CA SER A 535 13.15 26.45 -35.84
C SER A 535 13.16 27.22 -34.50
N GLN A 536 12.01 27.70 -34.03
CA GLN A 536 11.95 28.59 -32.86
C GLN A 536 12.21 27.83 -31.54
N SER A 537 12.91 28.49 -30.61
CA SER A 537 13.09 28.05 -29.21
C SER A 537 11.95 28.52 -28.28
N THR A 538 11.09 29.41 -28.76
CA THR A 538 9.96 29.98 -28.02
C THR A 538 8.75 30.00 -28.93
N VAL A 539 7.64 29.38 -28.52
CA VAL A 539 6.48 29.14 -29.38
C VAL A 539 5.20 29.55 -28.66
N ALA A 540 4.36 30.37 -29.31
CA ALA A 540 3.04 30.71 -28.78
C ALA A 540 2.09 29.50 -28.91
N VAL A 541 1.38 29.14 -27.84
CA VAL A 541 0.43 28.02 -27.89
C VAL A 541 -0.79 28.34 -28.75
N VAL A 542 -1.24 27.37 -29.53
CA VAL A 542 -2.50 27.46 -30.29
C VAL A 542 -3.66 27.13 -29.35
N VAL A 543 -4.16 28.18 -28.68
CA VAL A 543 -5.31 28.11 -27.77
C VAL A 543 -6.56 27.68 -28.54
N LEU A 544 -7.21 26.64 -28.05
CA LEU A 544 -8.50 26.15 -28.56
C LEU A 544 -9.65 26.77 -27.76
N ALA A 545 -9.59 26.69 -26.43
CA ALA A 545 -10.62 27.21 -25.53
C ALA A 545 -10.03 27.58 -24.17
N ARG A 546 -10.83 28.32 -23.40
CA ARG A 546 -10.57 28.64 -21.99
C ARG A 546 -11.69 28.06 -21.15
N LEU A 547 -11.37 27.49 -20.00
CA LEU A 547 -12.33 27.01 -19.03
C LEU A 547 -12.28 27.94 -17.81
N GLN A 548 -13.42 28.35 -17.27
CA GLN A 548 -13.51 29.14 -16.05
C GLN A 548 -13.10 28.28 -14.84
N TRP A 549 -12.22 28.79 -13.98
CA TRP A 549 -11.76 28.14 -12.74
C TRP A 549 -11.70 29.18 -11.58
N SER A 550 -11.31 28.76 -10.38
CA SER A 550 -11.14 29.66 -9.23
C SER A 550 -9.99 30.67 -9.48
N PRO A 551 -10.15 31.96 -9.15
CA PRO A 551 -9.14 33.00 -9.33
C PRO A 551 -8.05 33.00 -8.23
N THR A 552 -7.87 31.88 -7.52
CA THR A 552 -6.90 31.72 -6.44
C THR A 552 -5.45 31.96 -6.87
N GLU A 553 -4.69 32.63 -6.01
CA GLU A 553 -3.23 32.81 -6.12
C GLU A 553 -2.46 31.61 -5.53
N LEU A 554 -3.12 30.63 -4.92
CA LEU A 554 -2.49 29.43 -4.37
C LEU A 554 -2.11 28.47 -5.49
N ALA A 555 -0.85 28.04 -5.44
CA ALA A 555 -0.16 27.50 -6.60
C ALA A 555 0.23 26.02 -6.45
N TYR A 556 -0.60 25.25 -5.74
CA TYR A 556 -0.41 23.82 -5.48
C TYR A 556 -1.60 22.95 -5.88
N PHE A 557 -2.69 23.53 -6.40
CA PHE A 557 -3.84 22.79 -6.91
C PHE A 557 -3.49 22.00 -8.17
N SER A 558 -3.62 20.68 -8.10
CA SER A 558 -3.37 19.77 -9.22
C SER A 558 -4.50 19.81 -10.23
N LEU A 559 -4.14 20.07 -11.48
CA LEU A 559 -4.95 19.74 -12.64
C LEU A 559 -4.77 18.25 -12.97
N SER A 560 -5.85 17.56 -13.32
CA SER A 560 -5.78 16.21 -13.92
C SER A 560 -6.80 16.07 -15.06
N ALA A 561 -6.69 14.99 -15.81
CA ALA A 561 -7.59 14.66 -16.90
C ALA A 561 -7.91 13.16 -16.91
N CYS A 562 -9.04 12.80 -17.51
CA CYS A 562 -9.44 11.43 -17.82
C CYS A 562 -9.59 11.34 -19.36
N PRO A 563 -8.51 11.02 -20.10
CA PRO A 563 -8.47 11.18 -21.55
C PRO A 563 -9.55 10.41 -22.30
N ASP A 564 -9.81 9.16 -21.91
CA ASP A 564 -10.81 8.26 -22.51
C ASP A 564 -12.25 8.80 -22.45
N LYS A 565 -12.50 9.79 -21.60
CA LYS A 565 -13.80 10.48 -21.44
C LYS A 565 -13.75 11.95 -21.86
N GLY A 566 -12.58 12.48 -22.20
CA GLY A 566 -12.38 13.91 -22.45
C GLY A 566 -12.78 14.78 -21.26
N ILE A 567 -12.52 14.34 -20.03
CA ILE A 567 -12.85 15.09 -18.80
C ILE A 567 -11.59 15.75 -18.24
N VAL A 568 -11.71 17.01 -17.81
CA VAL A 568 -10.71 17.74 -17.03
C VAL A 568 -11.22 17.95 -15.60
N LEU A 569 -10.34 17.84 -14.61
CA LEU A 569 -10.65 17.94 -13.18
C LEU A 569 -9.67 18.91 -12.49
N CYS A 570 -10.17 19.75 -11.59
CA CYS A 570 -9.35 20.60 -10.73
C CYS A 570 -10.05 20.89 -9.39
N GLY A 571 -9.29 20.98 -8.30
CA GLY A 571 -9.76 21.51 -7.02
C GLY A 571 -9.60 23.03 -6.90
N ASP A 572 -10.02 23.59 -5.76
CA ASP A 572 -9.75 24.98 -5.35
C ASP A 572 -9.62 25.16 -3.82
N GLU A 573 -9.45 26.42 -3.39
CA GLU A 573 -9.25 26.82 -2.00
C GLU A 573 -10.54 26.87 -1.16
N GLU A 574 -11.70 26.86 -1.81
CA GLU A 574 -13.02 26.77 -1.19
C GLU A 574 -13.51 25.32 -1.04
N GLY A 575 -12.74 24.34 -1.54
CA GLY A 575 -13.02 22.91 -1.46
C GLY A 575 -13.87 22.36 -2.60
N ASN A 576 -14.11 23.14 -3.65
CA ASN A 576 -14.90 22.71 -4.79
C ASN A 576 -14.09 21.77 -5.69
N VAL A 577 -14.76 20.77 -6.27
CA VAL A 577 -14.23 20.00 -7.39
C VAL A 577 -14.89 20.48 -8.68
N TRP A 578 -14.09 21.03 -9.59
CA TRP A 578 -14.51 21.50 -10.91
C TRP A 578 -14.37 20.39 -11.94
N LEU A 579 -15.42 20.15 -12.72
CA LEU A 579 -15.46 19.16 -13.79
C LEU A 579 -15.82 19.81 -15.12
N TYR A 580 -15.12 19.41 -16.18
CA TYR A 580 -15.36 19.87 -17.55
C TYR A 580 -15.35 18.66 -18.50
N ASP A 581 -16.48 18.37 -19.15
CA ASP A 581 -16.52 17.55 -20.37
C ASP A 581 -16.09 18.44 -21.54
N VAL A 582 -14.81 18.33 -21.92
CA VAL A 582 -14.27 19.11 -23.04
C VAL A 582 -14.55 18.43 -24.39
N SER A 583 -15.03 17.19 -24.43
CA SER A 583 -15.39 16.52 -25.69
C SER A 583 -16.51 17.25 -26.41
N ASN A 584 -17.42 17.89 -25.70
CA ASN A 584 -18.48 18.68 -26.32
C ASN A 584 -18.02 20.09 -26.72
N ILE A 585 -17.10 20.69 -25.95
CA ILE A 585 -16.47 21.98 -26.32
C ILE A 585 -15.68 21.82 -27.63
N LEU A 586 -14.85 20.78 -27.73
CA LEU A 586 -13.99 20.50 -28.89
C LEU A 586 -14.77 20.06 -30.16
N LYS A 587 -16.06 19.75 -30.05
CA LYS A 587 -16.94 19.45 -31.20
C LYS A 587 -17.59 20.70 -31.82
N GLN A 588 -17.55 21.86 -31.13
CA GLN A 588 -18.16 23.08 -31.66
C GLN A 588 -17.34 23.60 -32.86
N PRO A 589 -18.00 24.12 -33.91
CA PRO A 589 -17.30 24.66 -35.07
C PRO A 589 -16.49 25.92 -34.67
N PRO A 590 -15.25 26.09 -35.17
CA PRO A 590 -14.47 27.29 -34.90
C PRO A 590 -15.06 28.53 -35.59
N PRO A 591 -14.86 29.75 -35.04
CA PRO A 591 -14.11 30.04 -33.83
C PRO A 591 -14.87 29.70 -32.55
N LEU A 592 -14.18 29.08 -31.59
CA LEU A 592 -14.71 28.87 -30.24
C LEU A 592 -14.89 30.21 -29.52
N PRO A 593 -15.82 30.33 -28.55
CA PRO A 593 -16.07 31.59 -27.87
C PRO A 593 -14.82 32.11 -27.14
N ALA A 594 -14.53 33.40 -27.28
CA ALA A 594 -13.40 34.03 -26.58
C ALA A 594 -13.60 34.08 -25.05
N ALA A 595 -14.85 34.00 -24.58
CA ALA A 595 -15.19 33.94 -23.17
C ALA A 595 -14.88 32.55 -22.57
N PRO A 596 -14.34 32.48 -21.33
CA PRO A 596 -14.16 31.22 -20.63
C PRO A 596 -15.45 30.40 -20.53
N GLN A 597 -15.37 29.12 -20.88
CA GLN A 597 -16.46 28.17 -20.80
C GLN A 597 -16.72 27.79 -19.34
N ALA A 598 -17.99 27.78 -18.93
CA ALA A 598 -18.39 27.35 -17.60
C ALA A 598 -18.07 25.84 -17.37
N PRO A 599 -17.84 25.41 -16.11
CA PRO A 599 -17.74 24.00 -15.78
C PRO A 599 -19.03 23.24 -16.11
N THR A 600 -18.87 21.98 -16.51
CA THR A 600 -20.00 21.03 -16.68
C THR A 600 -20.66 20.74 -15.35
N GLN A 601 -19.87 20.69 -14.27
CA GLN A 601 -20.36 20.51 -12.90
C GLN A 601 -19.35 21.05 -11.89
N ILE A 602 -19.85 21.56 -10.76
CA ILE A 602 -19.04 21.85 -9.57
C ILE A 602 -19.59 20.98 -8.44
N LEU A 603 -18.80 20.03 -7.95
CA LEU A 603 -19.16 19.31 -6.72
C LEU A 603 -18.73 20.19 -5.54
N LYS A 604 -19.70 20.53 -4.69
CA LYS A 604 -19.44 21.25 -3.44
C LYS A 604 -18.96 20.27 -2.39
N TRP A 605 -17.93 20.64 -1.62
CA TRP A 605 -17.49 19.85 -0.48
C TRP A 605 -18.63 19.70 0.53
N PRO A 606 -18.99 18.48 0.96
CA PRO A 606 -19.93 18.32 2.07
C PRO A 606 -19.26 18.82 3.35
N GLN A 607 -19.93 19.62 4.16
CA GLN A 607 -19.37 20.12 5.43
C GLN A 607 -19.08 18.94 6.38
N PRO A 608 -17.81 18.53 6.58
CA PRO A 608 -17.50 17.37 7.40
C PRO A 608 -17.56 17.77 8.87
N TRP A 609 -18.02 16.86 9.72
CA TRP A 609 -17.96 17.02 11.17
C TRP A 609 -16.89 16.10 11.72
N ALA A 610 -15.87 16.67 12.35
CA ALA A 610 -14.82 15.95 13.05
C ALA A 610 -14.93 16.24 14.55
N LEU A 611 -15.03 15.19 15.38
CA LEU A 611 -15.07 15.31 16.85
C LEU A 611 -16.16 16.26 17.39
N GLY A 612 -17.29 16.39 16.67
CA GLY A 612 -18.41 17.28 17.04
C GLY A 612 -18.23 18.74 16.63
N GLN A 613 -17.16 19.08 15.90
CA GLN A 613 -16.94 20.39 15.30
C GLN A 613 -17.03 20.30 13.77
N ALA A 614 -17.56 21.34 13.12
CA ALA A 614 -17.49 21.45 11.67
C ALA A 614 -16.04 21.74 11.26
N VAL A 615 -15.51 21.01 10.26
CA VAL A 615 -14.19 21.29 9.70
C VAL A 615 -14.27 22.58 8.88
N THR A 616 -13.82 23.69 9.46
CA THR A 616 -13.94 25.02 8.85
C THR A 616 -12.79 25.27 7.86
N LYS A 617 -13.15 25.42 6.58
CA LYS A 617 -12.27 25.49 5.41
C LYS A 617 -11.52 24.18 5.17
N THR A 618 -11.57 23.73 3.93
CA THR A 618 -10.90 22.51 3.46
C THR A 618 -10.63 22.76 1.99
N MET A 619 -9.35 22.84 1.64
CA MET A 619 -8.89 23.04 0.27
C MET A 619 -8.78 21.69 -0.41
N VAL A 620 -9.10 21.62 -1.71
CA VAL A 620 -8.93 20.38 -2.48
C VAL A 620 -7.65 20.46 -3.31
N ASN A 621 -6.57 19.91 -2.77
CA ASN A 621 -5.22 19.97 -3.33
C ASN A 621 -5.11 19.20 -4.66
N THR A 622 -5.65 17.98 -4.72
CA THR A 622 -5.56 17.11 -5.90
C THR A 622 -6.86 16.36 -6.10
N VAL A 623 -7.30 16.27 -7.37
CA VAL A 623 -8.43 15.45 -7.80
C VAL A 623 -7.98 14.56 -8.94
N VAL A 624 -8.30 13.26 -8.89
CA VAL A 624 -8.06 12.30 -9.97
C VAL A 624 -9.25 11.36 -10.09
N ALA A 625 -9.58 10.94 -11.31
CA ALA A 625 -10.55 9.88 -11.57
C ALA A 625 -9.88 8.68 -12.26
N ASN A 626 -10.49 7.50 -12.15
CA ASN A 626 -10.04 6.32 -12.89
C ASN A 626 -10.47 6.37 -14.37
N ALA A 627 -9.86 5.55 -15.23
CA ALA A 627 -10.02 5.63 -16.69
C ALA A 627 -11.48 5.46 -17.19
N SER A 628 -12.26 4.58 -16.56
CA SER A 628 -13.69 4.44 -16.85
C SER A 628 -14.55 5.60 -16.32
N PHE A 629 -13.99 6.48 -15.49
CA PHE A 629 -14.70 7.53 -14.75
C PHE A 629 -15.85 6.96 -13.91
N THR A 630 -15.58 5.86 -13.19
CA THR A 630 -16.48 5.27 -12.19
C THR A 630 -16.18 5.75 -10.78
N TYR A 631 -14.93 6.10 -10.47
CA TYR A 631 -14.54 6.68 -9.19
C TYR A 631 -13.73 7.95 -9.39
N LEU A 632 -13.98 8.94 -8.53
CA LEU A 632 -13.23 10.18 -8.40
C LEU A 632 -12.72 10.29 -6.96
N THR A 633 -11.44 10.60 -6.79
CA THR A 633 -10.78 10.77 -5.49
C THR A 633 -10.24 12.18 -5.38
N ALA A 634 -10.59 12.88 -4.30
CA ALA A 634 -10.06 14.19 -3.96
C ALA A 634 -9.25 14.13 -2.65
N LEU A 635 -8.18 14.90 -2.59
CA LEU A 635 -7.25 15.01 -1.46
C LEU A 635 -7.26 16.43 -0.91
N THR A 636 -7.19 16.56 0.42
CA THR A 636 -7.28 17.86 1.09
C THR A 636 -6.06 18.26 1.91
N ASP A 637 -6.00 19.53 2.27
CA ASP A 637 -5.13 20.05 3.33
C ASP A 637 -5.52 19.53 4.72
N SER A 638 -6.81 19.26 4.95
CA SER A 638 -7.41 18.82 6.21
C SER A 638 -7.28 17.32 6.54
N ASN A 639 -6.33 16.60 5.92
CA ASN A 639 -6.12 15.15 6.08
C ASN A 639 -7.34 14.29 5.72
N ILE A 640 -8.12 14.67 4.69
CA ILE A 640 -9.28 13.89 4.22
C ILE A 640 -9.04 13.42 2.78
N VAL A 641 -9.11 12.11 2.57
CA VAL A 641 -9.33 11.50 1.26
C VAL A 641 -10.83 11.36 1.07
N ALA A 642 -11.41 12.04 0.09
CA ALA A 642 -12.82 11.89 -0.28
C ALA A 642 -12.95 11.10 -1.59
N ILE A 643 -13.89 10.16 -1.64
CA ILE A 643 -14.13 9.29 -2.79
C ILE A 643 -15.59 9.42 -3.21
N TRP A 644 -15.82 9.73 -4.48
CA TRP A 644 -17.14 9.72 -5.11
C TRP A 644 -17.24 8.53 -6.08
N GLY A 645 -18.41 7.91 -6.10
CA GLY A 645 -18.80 6.92 -7.10
C GLY A 645 -19.73 7.53 -8.13
N ARG A 646 -19.62 7.09 -9.38
CA ARG A 646 -20.58 7.39 -10.44
C ARG A 646 -21.71 6.37 -10.44
N LEU A 647 -22.95 6.86 -10.48
CA LEU A 647 -24.16 6.06 -10.67
C LEU A 647 -24.36 5.59 -12.13
#